data_AF-A0A662JFS8-F1
#
_entry.id   AF-A0A662JFS8-F1
#
_cell.length_a   1.000
_cell.length_b   1.000
_cell.length_c   1.000
_cell.angle_alpha   90.00
_cell.angle_beta   90.00
_cell.angle_gamma   90.00
#
_symmetry.space_group_name_H-M   'P 1'
#
loop_
_entity.id
_entity.type
_entity.pdbx_description
1 polymer ?
#
loop_
_entity_poly.entity_id
_entity_poly.type
_entity_poly.pdbx_seq_one_letter_code
_entity_poly.pdbx_strand_id
1 'polypeptide(L)'
;MLNLYENIGWHRVVVGVVRARGAAILVLLILLAGVLASTPAQAAERAIDIDRIMRHLEALSSFSPRISGYEGAEKAAQYIADQLRSYGYDVELEEYNVTVPVDYGAKLYLETPKGSYELKAYALAPNVVETCATEGLEGEVVYLETRYNDLRDFEGLDVKDKIVALDYDSEKAWRWAAYLGAKAVIFLIDENTHFTYLDDFWKRFWVPIDFPRIAVKSSDFISVYESGAKGKIVIKMKYEVKKAYNVVAVAEGDSDTIVMLTTHYDTWSIIPSLAEGADDALSAAVLLDIARLVYGRHKYTLMVTFFSGYHQALQGAREFAYAHKEDILPKLGLVLEIQVSSSSKEVGIYDRGNFHAYYPVSYQNSISPLKRRARDLLKDRGVRVVLWEYDPAEAPIDRPRYFNFEIFSMLSIPSMALGSYLWESRATPADTYDRLLSSPETKPREVAKLFGDAYLALADLFLDYSESLLNFFREGNLRSFKGKVVYFDASEGVYKPLGDSLVLMFGRSTVRGVWVAARHYMITKTDKNGRFIVRTVVTSDYGSYEIFAFQDEPPEGPIKYAPDFGVYARMAFNVRAFKELNDIEVSVFNAGSVVFFDVMDPDTASPVSEFIPVLVIDHHTQNYARYFSFAWEWVGFAPSREMSTGTLVVYENPRLAQTPTFDAVVELGGTRWFAAIFNNRGKGYVVEPGQQIIVPFTIREAFLGFRLVDEERVKAAKSSRLFVEPIELTMSEAKEEWERAEEYLKEKKWYEARGSYVLAWMLERKAYVNLRNFIFDASYASVFFLLLALPFAYLLERLIFEFEDVRRRVGAFIGLFIAVVIFMLFEHPGFTLIASLPLVAIAFLMLVLTLVPMIITTNHAIEAIKELRTRFIGKHFAELDKLSAMVLAASLGLRNLRRRWLRTTLLIVSIIIATMAFVSIVSVLSTRYVAPVATFEVERGYEGLLIRQRGFRPLPSFLSKQIASAFPQDVEYVSEVIFYYPFGQNIEIARTKKGEPITIDAVLGLDPRDFEVIPALREDFEALFVEGSRPFESRDELACILPIQLVEQLRNAGIDVKIGST
;
A
#
# COMPACT_ATOMS: atom_id res chain seq x y z
N MET A 1 23.21 -57.72 31.03
CA MET A 1 22.94 -59.16 31.27
C MET A 1 22.27 -59.29 32.63
N LEU A 2 21.41 -60.29 32.80
CA LEU A 2 21.12 -61.05 34.02
C LEU A 2 21.00 -60.31 35.38
N ASN A 3 19.74 -60.30 35.86
CA ASN A 3 19.24 -60.89 37.13
C ASN A 3 19.85 -60.42 38.48
N LEU A 4 19.09 -59.94 39.48
CA LEU A 4 17.82 -60.38 40.13
C LEU A 4 18.01 -61.42 41.26
N TYR A 5 17.50 -61.06 42.47
CA TYR A 5 17.06 -61.92 43.60
C TYR A 5 18.21 -62.64 44.37
N GLU A 6 18.10 -63.12 45.63
CA GLU A 6 17.04 -63.27 46.67
C GLU A 6 17.73 -63.43 48.08
N ASN A 7 17.17 -63.55 49.30
CA ASN A 7 15.83 -63.46 49.95
C ASN A 7 15.99 -63.33 51.51
N ILE A 8 14.87 -63.24 52.26
CA ILE A 8 14.67 -63.61 53.70
C ILE A 8 15.39 -62.75 54.78
N GLY A 9 14.83 -62.45 55.98
CA GLY A 9 13.45 -62.58 56.47
C GLY A 9 13.29 -63.09 57.92
N TRP A 10 12.42 -62.43 58.73
CA TRP A 10 11.80 -62.92 60.00
C TRP A 10 12.74 -63.12 61.24
N HIS A 11 12.35 -62.93 62.51
CA HIS A 11 11.21 -62.25 63.13
C HIS A 11 11.48 -61.77 64.60
N ARG A 12 10.54 -60.95 65.11
CA ARG A 12 10.20 -60.52 66.50
C ARG A 12 10.58 -61.51 67.65
N VAL A 13 10.75 -61.13 68.93
CA VAL A 13 9.81 -60.44 69.88
C VAL A 13 10.56 -60.26 71.26
N VAL A 14 10.28 -59.42 72.27
CA VAL A 14 9.27 -58.38 72.58
C VAL A 14 9.74 -57.43 73.74
N VAL A 15 9.21 -56.19 73.80
CA VAL A 15 9.00 -55.22 74.94
C VAL A 15 10.00 -55.08 76.12
N GLY A 16 10.31 -53.81 76.49
CA GLY A 16 10.99 -53.47 77.75
C GLY A 16 10.96 -52.01 78.28
N VAL A 17 10.67 -50.98 77.45
CA VAL A 17 10.63 -49.57 77.93
C VAL A 17 9.45 -48.79 77.35
N VAL A 18 8.53 -48.36 78.21
CA VAL A 18 7.43 -47.43 77.90
C VAL A 18 7.39 -46.32 78.96
N ARG A 19 7.88 -45.11 78.60
CA ARG A 19 7.53 -43.79 79.17
C ARG A 19 8.38 -42.67 78.54
N ALA A 20 8.15 -42.40 77.25
CA ALA A 20 8.75 -41.26 76.53
C ALA A 20 7.95 -40.83 75.29
N ARG A 21 7.43 -41.79 74.50
CA ARG A 21 6.84 -41.53 73.18
C ARG A 21 5.38 -41.07 73.17
N GLY A 22 4.67 -41.11 74.31
CA GLY A 22 3.25 -40.74 74.38
C GLY A 22 2.98 -39.25 74.10
N ALA A 23 3.76 -38.36 74.70
CA ALA A 23 3.61 -36.91 74.51
C ALA A 23 3.92 -36.49 73.06
N ALA A 24 4.99 -37.03 72.47
CA ALA A 24 5.39 -36.72 71.10
C ALA A 24 4.30 -37.11 70.07
N ILE A 25 3.70 -38.29 70.22
CA ILE A 25 2.63 -38.75 69.30
C ILE A 25 1.35 -37.93 69.47
N LEU A 26 0.99 -37.53 70.70
CA LEU A 26 -0.19 -36.70 70.94
C LEU A 26 -0.01 -35.28 70.38
N VAL A 27 1.18 -34.67 70.54
CA VAL A 27 1.50 -33.37 69.92
C VAL A 27 1.52 -33.47 68.39
N LEU A 28 2.06 -34.54 67.82
CA LEU A 28 2.05 -34.75 66.36
C LEU A 28 0.63 -34.95 65.82
N LEU A 29 -0.25 -35.64 66.55
CA LEU A 29 -1.66 -35.82 66.17
C LEU A 29 -2.49 -34.54 66.35
N ILE A 30 -2.23 -33.71 67.36
CA ILE A 30 -2.89 -32.41 67.52
C ILE A 30 -2.42 -31.43 66.43
N LEU A 31 -1.14 -31.47 66.04
CA LEU A 31 -0.64 -30.70 64.90
C LEU A 31 -1.21 -31.21 63.56
N LEU A 32 -1.31 -32.52 63.33
CA LEU A 32 -1.99 -33.06 62.14
C LEU A 32 -3.48 -32.70 62.12
N ALA A 33 -4.17 -32.74 63.27
CA ALA A 33 -5.56 -32.32 63.35
C ALA A 33 -5.72 -30.81 63.08
N GLY A 34 -4.78 -29.97 63.53
CA GLY A 34 -4.76 -28.54 63.21
C GLY A 34 -4.53 -28.27 61.72
N VAL A 35 -3.64 -29.04 61.07
CA VAL A 35 -3.31 -28.90 59.64
C VAL A 35 -4.37 -29.52 58.71
N LEU A 36 -5.16 -30.48 59.19
CA LEU A 36 -6.27 -31.10 58.46
C LEU A 36 -7.65 -30.48 58.77
N ALA A 37 -7.72 -29.51 59.70
CA ALA A 37 -8.95 -28.78 60.05
C ALA A 37 -8.99 -27.33 59.53
N SER A 38 -7.92 -26.84 58.90
CA SER A 38 -8.08 -25.80 57.88
C SER A 38 -8.66 -26.45 56.63
N THR A 39 -9.99 -26.48 56.53
CA THR A 39 -10.59 -26.38 55.19
C THR A 39 -9.96 -25.18 54.49
N PRO A 40 -9.64 -25.24 53.18
CA PRO A 40 -9.40 -24.01 52.44
C PRO A 40 -10.66 -23.18 52.61
N ALA A 41 -10.56 -22.04 53.31
CA ALA A 41 -11.68 -21.14 53.54
C ALA A 41 -12.23 -20.78 52.16
N GLN A 42 -13.43 -21.29 51.84
CA GLN A 42 -13.85 -21.58 50.48
C GLN A 42 -13.69 -20.32 49.62
N ALA A 43 -12.60 -20.29 48.84
CA ALA A 43 -12.10 -19.06 48.26
C ALA A 43 -13.19 -18.56 47.32
N ALA A 44 -13.83 -17.45 47.70
CA ALA A 44 -14.93 -16.88 46.94
C ALA A 44 -14.43 -16.67 45.52
N GLU A 45 -14.98 -17.45 44.59
CA GLU A 45 -14.40 -17.62 43.26
C GLU A 45 -14.25 -16.23 42.63
N ARG A 46 -13.00 -15.85 42.32
CA ARG A 46 -12.69 -14.49 41.86
C ARG A 46 -13.37 -14.29 40.52
N ALA A 47 -14.53 -13.66 40.56
CA ALA A 47 -15.41 -13.46 39.43
C ALA A 47 -15.52 -11.96 39.14
N ILE A 48 -15.58 -11.66 37.84
CA ILE A 48 -15.76 -10.31 37.31
C ILE A 48 -17.15 -9.75 37.62
N ASP A 49 -17.19 -8.46 37.91
CA ASP A 49 -18.38 -7.68 38.22
C ASP A 49 -18.82 -6.95 36.95
N ILE A 50 -19.70 -7.58 36.16
CA ILE A 50 -20.16 -7.03 34.86
C ILE A 50 -20.75 -5.63 35.05
N ASP A 51 -21.50 -5.39 36.12
CA ASP A 51 -22.09 -4.07 36.38
C ASP A 51 -21.03 -3.02 36.76
N ARG A 52 -19.88 -3.42 37.31
CA ARG A 52 -18.72 -2.53 37.47
C ARG A 52 -17.99 -2.28 36.15
N ILE A 53 -17.80 -3.31 35.33
CA ILE A 53 -17.21 -3.15 34.00
C ILE A 53 -18.07 -2.18 33.17
N MET A 54 -19.40 -2.31 33.20
CA MET A 54 -20.28 -1.37 32.51
C MET A 54 -20.22 0.05 33.10
N ARG A 55 -20.08 0.22 34.42
CA ARG A 55 -19.84 1.55 35.04
C ARG A 55 -18.48 2.15 34.66
N HIS A 56 -17.43 1.35 34.54
CA HIS A 56 -16.13 1.81 34.04
C HIS A 56 -16.21 2.22 32.57
N LEU A 57 -16.94 1.46 31.76
CA LEU A 57 -17.19 1.75 30.34
C LEU A 57 -17.99 3.05 30.16
N GLU A 58 -19.06 3.23 30.91
CA GLU A 58 -19.89 4.45 30.94
C GLU A 58 -19.05 5.68 31.31
N ALA A 59 -18.29 5.58 32.41
CA ALA A 59 -17.40 6.64 32.87
C ALA A 59 -16.33 6.99 31.82
N LEU A 60 -15.68 5.99 31.23
CA LEU A 60 -14.69 6.21 30.16
C LEU A 60 -15.34 6.88 28.94
N SER A 61 -16.46 6.36 28.44
CA SER A 61 -17.16 6.93 27.27
C SER A 61 -17.56 8.40 27.50
N SER A 62 -17.95 8.75 28.74
CA SER A 62 -18.31 10.13 29.11
C SER A 62 -17.19 11.17 28.97
N PHE A 63 -15.93 10.75 28.81
CA PHE A 63 -14.79 11.66 28.58
C PHE A 63 -14.52 11.94 27.08
N SER A 64 -15.48 11.69 26.19
CA SER A 64 -15.38 11.99 24.75
C SER A 64 -15.03 13.47 24.44
N PRO A 65 -14.20 13.76 23.41
CA PRO A 65 -13.42 12.83 22.58
C PRO A 65 -12.11 12.39 23.26
N ARG A 66 -11.79 11.09 23.21
CA ARG A 66 -10.62 10.50 23.89
C ARG A 66 -9.42 10.23 22.98
N ILE A 67 -9.20 11.12 22.02
CA ILE A 67 -8.00 11.09 21.17
C ILE A 67 -6.79 11.48 22.01
N SER A 68 -5.66 10.78 21.84
CA SER A 68 -4.41 11.11 22.53
C SER A 68 -4.01 12.59 22.34
N GLY A 69 -3.72 13.29 23.42
CA GLY A 69 -3.44 14.73 23.39
C GLY A 69 -4.66 15.66 23.48
N TYR A 70 -5.87 15.10 23.57
CA TYR A 70 -7.10 15.83 23.89
C TYR A 70 -7.43 15.70 25.39
N GLU A 71 -8.14 16.69 25.94
CA GLU A 71 -8.56 16.77 27.35
C GLU A 71 -9.34 15.53 27.82
N GLY A 72 -10.07 14.87 26.90
CA GLY A 72 -10.79 13.63 27.18
C GLY A 72 -9.89 12.44 27.50
N ALA A 73 -8.75 12.30 26.80
CA ALA A 73 -7.75 11.27 27.09
C ALA A 73 -7.02 11.55 28.41
N GLU A 74 -6.77 12.82 28.76
CA GLU A 74 -6.19 13.20 30.05
C GLU A 74 -7.13 12.82 31.22
N LYS A 75 -8.43 13.13 31.10
CA LYS A 75 -9.46 12.71 32.07
C LYS A 75 -9.57 11.19 32.21
N ALA A 76 -9.53 10.46 31.09
CA ALA A 76 -9.55 9.00 31.10
C ALA A 76 -8.31 8.41 31.81
N ALA A 77 -7.12 8.95 31.56
CA ALA A 77 -5.88 8.54 32.24
C ALA A 77 -5.96 8.76 33.76
N GLN A 78 -6.39 9.95 34.19
CA GLN A 78 -6.56 10.28 35.60
C GLN A 78 -7.61 9.39 36.27
N TYR A 79 -8.75 9.13 35.62
CA TYR A 79 -9.78 8.21 36.12
C TYR A 79 -9.25 6.80 36.33
N ILE A 80 -8.55 6.23 35.33
CA ILE A 80 -7.92 4.91 35.40
C ILE A 80 -6.92 4.88 36.56
N ALA A 81 -6.05 5.89 36.66
CA ALA A 81 -5.05 5.98 37.72
C ALA A 81 -5.67 6.03 39.12
N ASP A 82 -6.75 6.79 39.31
CA ASP A 82 -7.42 6.90 40.61
C ASP A 82 -8.24 5.65 40.97
N GLN A 83 -8.78 4.91 39.99
CA GLN A 83 -9.33 3.57 40.25
C GLN A 83 -8.22 2.63 40.75
N LEU A 84 -7.07 2.57 40.09
CA LEU A 84 -5.95 1.70 40.47
C LEU A 84 -5.37 2.07 41.85
N ARG A 85 -5.22 3.37 42.15
CA ARG A 85 -4.86 3.87 43.50
C ARG A 85 -5.88 3.44 44.55
N SER A 86 -7.18 3.48 44.23
CA SER A 86 -8.24 3.02 45.15
C SER A 86 -8.21 1.52 45.43
N TYR A 87 -7.59 0.72 44.55
CA TYR A 87 -7.37 -0.71 44.73
C TYR A 87 -6.08 -1.03 45.51
N GLY A 88 -5.18 -0.05 45.68
CA GLY A 88 -3.95 -0.14 46.48
C GLY A 88 -2.65 -0.28 45.69
N TYR A 89 -2.69 -0.15 44.36
CA TYR A 89 -1.47 -0.09 43.54
C TYR A 89 -0.66 1.19 43.83
N ASP A 90 0.65 1.13 43.66
CA ASP A 90 1.44 2.33 43.36
C ASP A 90 1.24 2.69 41.88
N VAL A 91 1.03 3.98 41.55
CA VAL A 91 0.53 4.38 40.22
C VAL A 91 1.13 5.70 39.71
N GLU A 92 1.93 5.60 38.66
CA GLU A 92 2.52 6.70 37.92
C GLU A 92 1.70 7.07 36.67
N LEU A 93 1.80 8.33 36.25
CA LEU A 93 1.31 8.85 34.98
C LEU A 93 2.51 9.34 34.17
N GLU A 94 3.04 8.47 33.30
CA GLU A 94 4.23 8.78 32.50
C GLU A 94 3.87 9.76 31.37
N GLU A 95 4.44 10.95 31.40
CA GLU A 95 4.20 11.96 30.37
C GLU A 95 5.10 11.80 29.14
N TYR A 96 4.51 11.81 27.94
CA TYR A 96 5.24 11.93 26.68
C TYR A 96 4.61 12.95 25.72
N ASN A 97 5.32 13.28 24.64
CA ASN A 97 4.87 14.21 23.61
C ASN A 97 4.31 13.44 22.40
N VAL A 98 3.03 13.66 22.07
CA VAL A 98 2.37 13.14 20.86
C VAL A 98 2.16 14.27 19.84
N THR A 99 2.26 13.99 18.54
CA THR A 99 1.87 14.94 17.48
C THR A 99 0.52 14.53 16.92
N VAL A 100 -0.49 15.40 17.03
CA VAL A 100 -1.88 15.11 16.61
C VAL A 100 -2.54 16.31 15.94
N PRO A 101 -3.51 16.10 15.05
CA PRO A 101 -4.39 17.18 14.60
C PRO A 101 -5.36 17.53 15.71
N VAL A 102 -5.42 18.80 16.09
CA VAL A 102 -6.34 19.32 17.10
C VAL A 102 -7.49 20.02 16.39
N ASP A 103 -8.71 19.51 16.54
CA ASP A 103 -9.95 20.12 16.05
C ASP A 103 -10.42 21.21 17.03
N TYR A 104 -10.53 22.44 16.53
CA TYR A 104 -11.12 23.60 17.23
C TYR A 104 -12.53 23.93 16.71
N GLY A 105 -13.11 23.04 15.91
CA GLY A 105 -14.48 23.09 15.40
C GLY A 105 -14.59 23.52 13.94
N ALA A 106 -15.69 23.11 13.32
CA ALA A 106 -16.09 23.52 11.98
C ALA A 106 -17.49 24.18 11.98
N LYS A 107 -17.77 24.97 10.95
CA LYS A 107 -19.09 25.57 10.69
C LYS A 107 -19.41 25.55 9.20
N LEU A 108 -20.70 25.48 8.89
CA LEU A 108 -21.25 25.78 7.59
C LEU A 108 -22.22 26.96 7.73
N TYR A 109 -21.93 28.08 7.08
CA TYR A 109 -22.93 29.11 6.85
C TYR A 109 -23.58 28.86 5.49
N LEU A 110 -24.91 28.86 5.43
CA LEU A 110 -25.67 28.62 4.20
C LEU A 110 -26.56 29.83 3.90
N GLU A 111 -26.30 30.52 2.80
CA GLU A 111 -27.18 31.56 2.26
C GLU A 111 -28.16 30.93 1.26
N THR A 112 -29.46 31.07 1.50
CA THR A 112 -30.52 30.58 0.61
C THR A 112 -31.54 31.70 0.34
N PRO A 113 -32.45 31.56 -0.65
CA PRO A 113 -33.51 32.54 -0.91
C PRO A 113 -34.39 32.89 0.29
N LYS A 114 -34.45 32.03 1.32
CA LYS A 114 -35.18 32.23 2.58
C LYS A 114 -34.39 33.01 3.64
N GLY A 115 -33.06 33.04 3.58
CA GLY A 115 -32.21 33.71 4.57
C GLY A 115 -30.80 33.10 4.70
N SER A 116 -30.05 33.57 5.68
CA SER A 116 -28.72 33.05 6.03
C SER A 116 -28.80 32.22 7.32
N TYR A 117 -28.24 31.02 7.29
CA TYR A 117 -28.29 30.04 8.37
C TYR A 117 -26.88 29.65 8.82
N GLU A 118 -26.65 29.52 10.13
CA GLU A 118 -25.42 28.92 10.67
C GLU A 118 -25.74 27.48 11.11
N LEU A 119 -25.09 26.51 10.49
CA LEU A 119 -25.22 25.08 10.80
C LEU A 119 -23.94 24.59 11.50
N LYS A 120 -24.13 23.79 12.55
CA LYS A 120 -23.01 23.10 13.23
C LYS A 120 -22.43 22.06 12.26
N ALA A 121 -21.12 22.11 12.07
CA ALA A 121 -20.39 21.15 11.26
C ALA A 121 -19.29 20.48 12.09
N TYR A 122 -18.76 19.38 11.56
CA TYR A 122 -17.64 18.63 12.13
C TYR A 122 -16.58 18.45 11.05
N ALA A 123 -15.30 18.67 11.38
CA ALA A 123 -14.21 18.47 10.44
C ALA A 123 -13.92 16.98 10.26
N LEU A 124 -13.61 16.55 9.04
CA LEU A 124 -13.01 15.22 8.81
C LEU A 124 -11.51 15.25 9.05
N ALA A 125 -10.90 14.08 9.29
CA ALA A 125 -9.47 13.97 9.55
C ALA A 125 -8.60 14.47 8.36
N PRO A 126 -7.34 14.90 8.62
CA PRO A 126 -6.43 15.45 7.62
C PRO A 126 -6.18 14.55 6.40
N ASN A 127 -5.84 15.17 5.28
CA ASN A 127 -5.27 14.51 4.11
C ASN A 127 -3.76 14.27 4.39
N VAL A 128 -3.48 13.22 5.16
CA VAL A 128 -2.15 12.85 5.73
C VAL A 128 -1.59 13.89 6.71
N VAL A 129 -1.07 15.01 6.20
CA VAL A 129 -0.50 16.14 6.96
C VAL A 129 -1.21 17.45 6.67
N GLU A 130 -1.97 17.51 5.58
CA GLU A 130 -2.74 18.66 5.12
C GLU A 130 -4.07 18.72 5.87
N THR A 131 -4.22 19.69 6.76
CA THR A 131 -5.39 19.79 7.63
C THR A 131 -6.63 20.38 6.96
N CYS A 132 -6.50 20.93 5.74
CA CYS A 132 -7.59 21.54 4.97
C CYS A 132 -8.34 22.63 5.77
N ALA A 133 -7.63 23.37 6.63
CA ALA A 133 -8.27 24.38 7.45
C ALA A 133 -8.60 25.62 6.61
N THR A 134 -9.66 26.32 6.99
CA THR A 134 -10.05 27.56 6.30
C THR A 134 -10.92 28.44 7.19
N GLU A 135 -10.70 29.74 7.12
CA GLU A 135 -11.53 30.78 7.72
C GLU A 135 -12.72 31.17 6.82
N GLY A 136 -12.87 30.57 5.63
CA GLY A 136 -14.02 30.86 4.78
C GLY A 136 -13.96 30.43 3.31
N LEU A 137 -13.91 29.14 3.01
CA LEU A 137 -14.11 28.66 1.62
C LEU A 137 -15.56 28.87 1.19
N GLU A 138 -15.78 29.67 0.15
CA GLU A 138 -17.11 30.05 -0.37
C GLU A 138 -17.40 29.42 -1.75
N GLY A 139 -18.64 28.98 -1.97
CA GLY A 139 -19.09 28.45 -3.26
C GLY A 139 -20.61 28.24 -3.33
N GLU A 140 -21.14 27.99 -4.54
CA GLU A 140 -22.49 27.45 -4.72
C GLU A 140 -22.54 26.03 -4.12
N VAL A 141 -23.63 25.67 -3.43
CA VAL A 141 -23.86 24.31 -2.92
C VAL A 141 -24.78 23.55 -3.86
N VAL A 142 -24.35 22.36 -4.28
CA VAL A 142 -25.17 21.40 -5.02
C VAL A 142 -25.37 20.17 -4.14
N TYR A 143 -26.61 19.91 -3.74
CA TYR A 143 -27.00 18.62 -3.17
C TYR A 143 -27.07 17.54 -4.25
N LEU A 144 -26.51 16.37 -3.94
CA LEU A 144 -26.45 15.17 -4.77
C LEU A 144 -27.08 14.00 -4.01
N GLU A 145 -28.16 13.44 -4.57
CA GLU A 145 -28.71 12.15 -4.15
C GLU A 145 -27.89 11.03 -4.80
N THR A 146 -27.28 10.15 -4.00
CA THR A 146 -26.40 9.08 -4.51
C THR A 146 -27.16 7.76 -4.65
N ARG A 147 -27.07 7.14 -5.84
CA ARG A 147 -27.81 5.93 -6.23
C ARG A 147 -26.89 4.81 -6.73
N TYR A 148 -25.68 5.16 -7.20
CA TYR A 148 -24.71 4.25 -7.80
C TYR A 148 -23.36 4.22 -7.07
N ASN A 149 -23.16 5.13 -6.10
CA ASN A 149 -21.92 5.40 -5.37
C ASN A 149 -20.70 5.68 -6.28
N ASP A 150 -20.94 6.16 -7.52
CA ASP A 150 -19.91 6.42 -8.51
C ASP A 150 -20.25 7.57 -9.47
N LEU A 151 -19.42 7.74 -10.51
CA LEU A 151 -19.46 8.88 -11.44
C LEU A 151 -20.82 9.06 -12.14
N ARG A 152 -21.67 8.03 -12.23
CA ARG A 152 -23.02 8.09 -12.81
C ARG A 152 -23.99 8.96 -12.01
N ASP A 153 -23.79 9.08 -10.69
CA ASP A 153 -24.62 9.94 -9.84
C ASP A 153 -24.53 11.43 -10.25
N PHE A 154 -23.43 11.82 -10.89
CA PHE A 154 -23.17 13.21 -11.30
C PHE A 154 -23.76 13.58 -12.67
N GLU A 155 -24.41 12.68 -13.39
CA GLU A 155 -24.87 12.94 -14.76
C GLU A 155 -25.86 14.11 -14.85
N GLY A 156 -25.69 14.97 -15.87
CA GLY A 156 -26.44 16.22 -16.03
C GLY A 156 -26.08 17.34 -15.04
N LEU A 157 -25.47 17.01 -13.89
CA LEU A 157 -24.99 17.98 -12.91
C LEU A 157 -23.65 18.59 -13.33
N ASP A 158 -23.42 19.84 -12.92
CA ASP A 158 -22.10 20.49 -13.00
C ASP A 158 -21.73 20.98 -11.60
N VAL A 159 -20.66 20.38 -11.07
CA VAL A 159 -20.11 20.58 -9.73
C VAL A 159 -18.76 21.30 -9.75
N LYS A 160 -18.26 21.67 -10.93
CA LYS A 160 -16.97 22.34 -11.04
C LYS A 160 -17.02 23.70 -10.35
N ASP A 161 -15.98 24.02 -9.57
CA ASP A 161 -15.85 25.24 -8.79
C ASP A 161 -16.86 25.40 -7.63
N LYS A 162 -17.66 24.37 -7.33
CA LYS A 162 -18.75 24.35 -6.32
C LYS A 162 -18.42 23.51 -5.08
N ILE A 163 -19.31 23.56 -4.09
CA ILE A 163 -19.34 22.69 -2.91
C ILE A 163 -20.42 21.62 -3.16
N VAL A 164 -20.10 20.33 -2.95
CA VAL A 164 -21.08 19.25 -3.13
C VAL A 164 -21.54 18.73 -1.78
N ALA A 165 -22.85 18.70 -1.55
CA ALA A 165 -23.47 18.05 -0.41
C ALA A 165 -24.01 16.68 -0.82
N LEU A 166 -23.71 15.63 -0.06
CA LEU A 166 -24.10 14.24 -0.36
C LEU A 166 -24.14 13.41 0.92
N ASP A 167 -24.87 12.30 0.92
CA ASP A 167 -25.00 11.44 2.10
C ASP A 167 -23.67 10.79 2.50
N TYR A 168 -23.44 10.60 3.80
CA TYR A 168 -22.19 10.01 4.28
C TYR A 168 -21.97 8.58 3.76
N ASP A 169 -23.03 7.81 3.57
CA ASP A 169 -22.93 6.40 3.15
C ASP A 169 -22.64 6.21 1.64
N SER A 170 -22.37 7.29 0.90
CA SER A 170 -22.06 7.30 -0.54
C SER A 170 -20.77 6.57 -0.98
N GLU A 171 -20.16 5.76 -0.12
CA GLU A 171 -18.81 5.21 -0.24
C GLU A 171 -17.77 6.23 -0.75
N LYS A 172 -17.40 6.12 -2.03
CA LYS A 172 -16.31 6.84 -2.70
C LYS A 172 -16.81 7.97 -3.62
N ALA A 173 -18.13 8.19 -3.72
CA ALA A 173 -18.73 9.19 -4.62
C ALA A 173 -18.13 10.60 -4.46
N TRP A 174 -17.78 11.00 -3.23
CA TRP A 174 -17.13 12.28 -2.93
C TRP A 174 -15.80 12.51 -3.69
N ARG A 175 -15.07 11.43 -4.03
CA ARG A 175 -13.83 11.52 -4.83
C ARG A 175 -14.12 11.86 -6.30
N TRP A 176 -15.29 11.46 -6.82
CA TRP A 176 -15.75 11.89 -8.14
C TRP A 176 -16.16 13.37 -8.15
N ALA A 177 -16.64 13.94 -7.04
CA ALA A 177 -16.82 15.39 -6.92
C ALA A 177 -15.49 16.15 -7.06
N ALA A 178 -14.44 15.70 -6.35
CA ALA A 178 -13.09 16.26 -6.48
C ALA A 178 -12.52 16.10 -7.91
N TYR A 179 -12.73 14.93 -8.53
CA TYR A 179 -12.36 14.64 -9.93
C TYR A 179 -13.04 15.56 -10.94
N LEU A 180 -14.30 15.94 -10.72
CA LEU A 180 -15.05 16.90 -11.54
C LEU A 180 -14.71 18.36 -11.22
N GLY A 181 -13.83 18.62 -10.25
CA GLY A 181 -13.35 19.96 -9.90
C GLY A 181 -14.21 20.71 -8.89
N ALA A 182 -14.96 20.01 -8.04
CA ALA A 182 -15.51 20.62 -6.82
C ALA A 182 -14.37 21.17 -5.93
N LYS A 183 -14.70 22.08 -5.01
CA LYS A 183 -13.76 22.70 -4.07
C LYS A 183 -13.81 22.09 -2.66
N ALA A 184 -14.95 21.56 -2.26
CA ALA A 184 -15.17 21.00 -0.93
C ALA A 184 -16.38 20.05 -0.94
N VAL A 185 -16.49 19.21 0.09
CA VAL A 185 -17.62 18.30 0.30
C VAL A 185 -18.26 18.49 1.68
N ILE A 186 -19.59 18.44 1.69
CA ILE A 186 -20.43 18.35 2.89
C ILE A 186 -21.03 16.93 2.91
N PHE A 187 -20.64 16.11 3.87
CA PHE A 187 -21.30 14.84 4.14
C PHE A 187 -22.53 15.06 5.03
N LEU A 188 -23.67 14.52 4.63
CA LEU A 188 -24.87 14.51 5.48
C LEU A 188 -24.87 13.26 6.36
N ILE A 189 -25.01 13.46 7.67
CA ILE A 189 -25.05 12.39 8.69
C ILE A 189 -26.36 12.44 9.48
N ASP A 190 -26.85 11.27 9.90
CA ASP A 190 -28.06 11.09 10.69
C ASP A 190 -27.89 9.94 11.72
N GLU A 191 -29.01 9.44 12.27
CA GLU A 191 -29.00 8.34 13.25
C GLU A 191 -28.89 6.94 12.60
N ASN A 192 -29.24 6.81 11.31
CA ASN A 192 -29.22 5.55 10.57
C ASN A 192 -27.86 5.28 9.89
N THR A 193 -27.10 6.35 9.62
CA THR A 193 -25.80 6.37 8.91
C THR A 193 -24.89 5.21 9.32
N HIS A 194 -24.36 4.52 8.30
CA HIS A 194 -23.56 3.29 8.40
C HIS A 194 -22.06 3.59 8.37
N PHE A 195 -21.55 4.13 9.47
CA PHE A 195 -20.11 4.34 9.66
C PHE A 195 -19.34 3.01 9.73
N THR A 196 -18.21 2.93 9.03
CA THR A 196 -17.35 1.74 8.97
C THR A 196 -15.89 2.08 9.30
N TYR A 197 -15.12 1.10 9.74
CA TYR A 197 -13.66 1.25 9.91
C TYR A 197 -12.95 1.61 8.59
N LEU A 198 -13.56 1.29 7.44
CA LEU A 198 -13.04 1.60 6.11
C LEU A 198 -13.15 3.09 5.76
N ASP A 199 -13.96 3.88 6.47
CA ASP A 199 -14.08 5.32 6.21
C ASP A 199 -12.80 6.09 6.54
N ASP A 200 -12.05 5.67 7.57
CA ASP A 200 -10.73 6.22 7.89
C ASP A 200 -9.68 5.93 6.78
N PHE A 201 -9.98 4.99 5.88
CA PHE A 201 -9.22 4.76 4.66
C PHE A 201 -9.76 5.56 3.46
N TRP A 202 -11.08 5.61 3.24
CA TRP A 202 -11.66 6.11 1.98
C TRP A 202 -12.25 7.54 2.01
N LYS A 203 -12.51 8.15 3.18
CA LYS A 203 -13.05 9.52 3.34
C LYS A 203 -11.99 10.64 3.51
N ARG A 204 -10.71 10.28 3.39
CA ARG A 204 -9.57 11.20 3.25
C ARG A 204 -8.69 10.81 2.06
N PHE A 205 -7.87 11.73 1.59
CA PHE A 205 -6.78 11.44 0.66
C PHE A 205 -5.53 11.01 1.43
N TRP A 206 -4.79 10.03 0.89
CA TRP A 206 -3.48 9.58 1.39
C TRP A 206 -2.30 10.29 0.71
N VAL A 207 -2.59 11.50 0.20
CA VAL A 207 -1.65 12.51 -0.30
C VAL A 207 -2.13 13.88 0.19
N PRO A 208 -1.24 14.83 0.53
CA PRO A 208 -1.67 16.11 1.06
C PRO A 208 -2.20 17.02 -0.05
N ILE A 209 -3.53 17.02 -0.17
CA ILE A 209 -4.35 17.83 -1.07
C ILE A 209 -5.22 18.72 -0.20
N ASP A 210 -5.18 20.04 -0.39
CA ASP A 210 -6.16 20.92 0.23
C ASP A 210 -7.53 20.66 -0.42
N PHE A 211 -8.42 20.04 0.33
CA PHE A 211 -9.79 19.74 -0.08
C PHE A 211 -10.68 19.66 1.17
N PRO A 212 -11.27 20.78 1.61
CA PRO A 212 -12.08 20.86 2.82
C PRO A 212 -13.27 19.89 2.79
N ARG A 213 -13.41 19.12 3.87
CA ARG A 213 -14.44 18.11 4.07
C ARG A 213 -15.06 18.30 5.46
N ILE A 214 -16.38 18.47 5.50
CA ILE A 214 -17.14 18.57 6.74
C ILE A 214 -18.30 17.57 6.75
N ALA A 215 -18.74 17.17 7.94
CA ALA A 215 -20.01 16.49 8.16
C ALA A 215 -21.02 17.45 8.82
N VAL A 216 -22.28 17.38 8.42
CA VAL A 216 -23.41 18.18 8.94
C VAL A 216 -24.62 17.27 9.13
N LYS A 217 -25.48 17.54 10.13
CA LYS A 217 -26.71 16.77 10.31
C LYS A 217 -27.63 16.92 9.10
N SER A 218 -28.11 15.80 8.56
CA SER A 218 -28.98 15.76 7.38
C SER A 218 -30.28 16.55 7.60
N SER A 219 -30.92 16.40 8.76
CA SER A 219 -32.08 17.20 9.20
C SER A 219 -31.84 18.72 9.14
N ASP A 220 -30.66 19.14 9.62
CA ASP A 220 -30.32 20.54 9.84
C ASP A 220 -29.97 21.21 8.51
N PHE A 221 -29.41 20.44 7.56
CA PHE A 221 -29.14 20.89 6.18
C PHE A 221 -30.40 20.90 5.31
N ILE A 222 -31.13 19.78 5.23
CA ILE A 222 -32.28 19.61 4.32
C ILE A 222 -33.44 20.56 4.68
N SER A 223 -33.60 20.91 5.96
CA SER A 223 -34.65 21.85 6.39
C SER A 223 -34.46 23.29 5.90
N VAL A 224 -33.25 23.67 5.47
CA VAL A 224 -32.93 25.05 5.02
C VAL A 224 -32.40 25.14 3.58
N TYR A 225 -31.80 24.07 3.05
CA TYR A 225 -31.21 24.04 1.71
C TYR A 225 -32.25 24.25 0.58
N GLU A 226 -31.85 25.04 -0.42
CA GLU A 226 -32.57 25.22 -1.68
C GLU A 226 -31.57 25.29 -2.84
N SER A 227 -31.97 24.87 -4.04
CA SER A 227 -31.09 24.88 -5.22
C SER A 227 -30.59 26.30 -5.53
N GLY A 228 -29.27 26.45 -5.67
CA GLY A 228 -28.62 27.76 -5.83
C GLY A 228 -28.23 28.44 -4.52
N ALA A 229 -28.35 27.76 -3.39
CA ALA A 229 -27.75 28.17 -2.13
C ALA A 229 -26.23 28.39 -2.25
N LYS A 230 -25.67 29.26 -1.41
CA LYS A 230 -24.22 29.44 -1.25
C LYS A 230 -23.78 28.96 0.12
N GLY A 231 -22.68 28.23 0.14
CA GLY A 231 -22.06 27.71 1.35
C GLY A 231 -20.77 28.45 1.64
N LYS A 232 -20.55 28.76 2.91
CA LYS A 232 -19.25 29.17 3.46
C LYS A 232 -18.82 28.15 4.50
N ILE A 233 -17.77 27.39 4.18
CA ILE A 233 -17.17 26.41 5.07
C ILE A 233 -16.08 27.09 5.89
N VAL A 234 -16.07 26.81 7.20
CA VAL A 234 -14.98 27.17 8.12
C VAL A 234 -14.53 25.89 8.82
N ILE A 235 -13.23 25.60 8.78
CA ILE A 235 -12.59 24.47 9.46
C ILE A 235 -11.41 25.04 10.25
N LYS A 236 -11.34 24.76 11.56
CA LYS A 236 -10.24 25.18 12.42
C LYS A 236 -9.51 23.96 12.97
N MET A 237 -8.65 23.38 12.15
CA MET A 237 -7.78 22.25 12.53
C MET A 237 -6.32 22.64 12.32
N LYS A 238 -5.40 22.05 13.10
CA LYS A 238 -3.94 22.14 12.86
C LYS A 238 -3.21 21.04 13.63
N TYR A 239 -2.02 20.65 13.17
CA TYR A 239 -1.16 19.75 13.94
C TYR A 239 -0.44 20.48 15.10
N GLU A 240 -0.61 19.96 16.31
CA GLU A 240 0.10 20.40 17.52
C GLU A 240 0.90 19.26 18.16
N VAL A 241 1.91 19.62 18.95
CA VAL A 241 2.55 18.70 19.91
C VAL A 241 1.80 18.83 21.24
N LYS A 242 1.21 17.74 21.70
CA LYS A 242 0.40 17.66 22.93
C LYS A 242 1.05 16.70 23.93
N LYS A 243 0.59 16.77 25.18
CA LYS A 243 0.94 15.78 26.21
C LYS A 243 -0.01 14.59 26.13
N ALA A 244 0.55 13.40 26.24
CA ALA A 244 -0.17 12.14 26.37
C ALA A 244 0.47 11.34 27.51
N TYR A 245 -0.29 10.41 28.07
CA TYR A 245 0.05 9.76 29.34
C TYR A 245 -0.07 8.24 29.21
N ASN A 246 0.91 7.49 29.73
CA ASN A 246 0.70 6.08 30.06
C ASN A 246 0.29 6.01 31.53
N VAL A 247 -0.70 5.18 31.85
CA VAL A 247 -0.98 4.83 33.26
C VAL A 247 -0.24 3.56 33.58
N VAL A 248 0.64 3.58 34.58
CA VAL A 248 1.44 2.42 34.98
C VAL A 248 1.28 2.17 36.47
N ALA A 249 0.78 0.99 36.81
CA ALA A 249 0.46 0.58 38.16
C ALA A 249 1.25 -0.69 38.55
N VAL A 250 1.78 -0.74 39.77
CA VAL A 250 2.66 -1.83 40.24
C VAL A 250 2.21 -2.37 41.59
N ALA A 251 2.30 -3.70 41.76
CA ALA A 251 2.15 -4.40 43.02
C ALA A 251 3.25 -5.47 43.18
N GLU A 252 4.04 -5.38 44.25
CA GLU A 252 5.23 -6.22 44.48
C GLU A 252 4.89 -7.71 44.68
N GLY A 253 5.63 -8.58 43.98
CA GLY A 253 5.61 -10.03 44.19
C GLY A 253 6.72 -10.54 45.12
N ASP A 254 6.90 -11.87 45.13
CA ASP A 254 8.06 -12.53 45.74
C ASP A 254 9.32 -12.52 44.83
N SER A 255 9.15 -12.23 43.53
CA SER A 255 10.21 -12.02 42.55
C SER A 255 10.07 -10.67 41.86
N ASP A 256 11.20 -10.06 41.55
CA ASP A 256 11.34 -8.84 40.75
C ASP A 256 11.11 -9.06 39.25
N THR A 257 10.97 -10.31 38.78
CA THR A 257 10.46 -10.60 37.43
C THR A 257 9.01 -10.12 37.32
N ILE A 258 8.71 -9.38 36.25
CA ILE A 258 7.43 -8.68 36.07
C ILE A 258 6.52 -9.44 35.08
N VAL A 259 5.25 -9.56 35.43
CA VAL A 259 4.15 -9.92 34.51
C VAL A 259 3.30 -8.68 34.30
N MET A 260 3.24 -8.19 33.07
CA MET A 260 2.45 -7.02 32.68
C MET A 260 1.09 -7.44 32.11
N LEU A 261 0.01 -6.89 32.65
CA LEU A 261 -1.33 -6.93 32.09
C LEU A 261 -1.61 -5.57 31.42
N THR A 262 -1.96 -5.53 30.14
CA THR A 262 -2.02 -4.28 29.38
C THR A 262 -3.20 -4.13 28.42
N THR A 263 -3.53 -2.90 28.06
CA THR A 263 -4.46 -2.52 26.98
C THR A 263 -4.24 -1.06 26.58
N HIS A 264 -4.95 -0.57 25.56
CA HIS A 264 -5.03 0.86 25.24
C HIS A 264 -6.27 1.49 25.89
N TYR A 265 -6.24 2.81 26.09
CA TYR A 265 -7.42 3.57 26.54
C TYR A 265 -7.79 4.75 25.64
N ASP A 266 -6.94 5.16 24.70
CA ASP A 266 -7.28 6.16 23.69
C ASP A 266 -8.07 5.57 22.52
N THR A 267 -8.72 6.44 21.75
CA THR A 267 -9.59 6.12 20.60
C THR A 267 -9.30 7.07 19.43
N TRP A 268 -9.89 6.79 18.27
CA TRP A 268 -9.84 7.63 17.07
C TRP A 268 -11.21 7.75 16.39
N SER A 269 -11.34 8.68 15.44
CA SER A 269 -12.44 8.73 14.48
C SER A 269 -12.03 9.53 13.25
N ILE A 270 -12.51 9.13 12.08
CA ILE A 270 -12.45 9.91 10.82
C ILE A 270 -13.14 11.28 10.93
N ILE A 271 -14.00 11.48 11.94
CA ILE A 271 -14.49 12.79 12.40
C ILE A 271 -14.00 12.99 13.85
N PRO A 272 -12.86 13.66 14.08
CA PRO A 272 -12.20 13.69 15.40
C PRO A 272 -13.06 14.22 16.56
N SER A 273 -13.97 15.16 16.29
CA SER A 273 -14.93 15.68 17.28
C SER A 273 -16.07 14.71 17.66
N LEU A 274 -16.16 13.55 17.00
CA LEU A 274 -17.11 12.47 17.26
C LEU A 274 -16.39 11.15 17.63
N ALA A 275 -15.27 11.23 18.35
CA ALA A 275 -14.46 10.08 18.77
C ALA A 275 -14.72 9.68 20.24
N GLU A 276 -15.88 9.08 20.51
CA GLU A 276 -16.27 8.60 21.85
C GLU A 276 -15.55 7.29 22.22
N GLY A 277 -15.62 6.28 21.33
CA GLY A 277 -14.83 5.06 21.40
C GLY A 277 -15.27 4.08 22.48
N ALA A 278 -16.57 3.83 22.62
CA ALA A 278 -17.10 2.95 23.66
C ALA A 278 -16.54 1.50 23.53
N ASP A 279 -16.45 0.96 22.32
CA ASP A 279 -15.93 -0.38 22.08
C ASP A 279 -14.40 -0.48 22.28
N ASP A 280 -13.67 0.61 21.98
CA ASP A 280 -12.27 0.76 22.38
C ASP A 280 -12.13 0.78 23.93
N ALA A 281 -12.99 1.55 24.62
CA ALA A 281 -13.01 1.66 26.08
C ALA A 281 -13.36 0.36 26.81
N LEU A 282 -14.06 -0.58 26.15
CA LEU A 282 -14.44 -1.88 26.73
C LEU A 282 -13.23 -2.66 27.24
N SER A 283 -12.08 -2.55 26.57
CA SER A 283 -10.85 -3.25 26.93
C SER A 283 -10.25 -2.71 28.22
N ALA A 284 -10.21 -1.39 28.38
CA ALA A 284 -9.81 -0.72 29.61
C ALA A 284 -10.80 -0.98 30.77
N ALA A 285 -12.10 -0.98 30.48
CA ALA A 285 -13.13 -1.25 31.47
C ALA A 285 -13.06 -2.68 32.06
N VAL A 286 -12.76 -3.68 31.22
CA VAL A 286 -12.52 -5.06 31.67
C VAL A 286 -11.21 -5.15 32.46
N LEU A 287 -10.11 -4.54 31.98
CA LEU A 287 -8.82 -4.60 32.67
C LEU A 287 -8.86 -3.94 34.06
N LEU A 288 -9.66 -2.88 34.26
CA LEU A 288 -9.86 -2.25 35.57
C LEU A 288 -10.48 -3.19 36.61
N ASP A 289 -11.50 -3.99 36.25
CA ASP A 289 -12.09 -4.94 37.21
C ASP A 289 -11.18 -6.16 37.45
N ILE A 290 -10.41 -6.58 36.44
CA ILE A 290 -9.41 -7.63 36.60
C ILE A 290 -8.26 -7.16 37.49
N ALA A 291 -7.76 -5.93 37.33
CA ALA A 291 -6.74 -5.34 38.19
C ALA A 291 -7.19 -5.32 39.67
N ARG A 292 -8.47 -5.04 39.93
CA ARG A 292 -9.07 -5.14 41.28
C ARG A 292 -9.07 -6.58 41.82
N LEU A 293 -9.32 -7.57 40.97
CA LEU A 293 -9.40 -8.99 41.35
C LEU A 293 -8.04 -9.66 41.52
N VAL A 294 -7.04 -9.27 40.73
CA VAL A 294 -5.66 -9.76 40.83
C VAL A 294 -4.78 -8.93 41.77
N TYR A 295 -5.27 -7.84 42.36
CA TYR A 295 -4.50 -7.11 43.37
C TYR A 295 -4.17 -8.01 44.58
N GLY A 296 -2.89 -8.04 44.95
CA GLY A 296 -2.35 -8.92 45.97
C GLY A 296 -0.87 -9.24 45.72
N ARG A 297 -0.29 -10.06 46.59
CA ARG A 297 1.08 -10.55 46.46
C ARG A 297 1.09 -11.92 45.77
N HIS A 298 1.83 -12.03 44.66
CA HIS A 298 2.00 -13.25 43.85
C HIS A 298 3.48 -13.65 43.80
N LYS A 299 3.80 -14.79 43.16
CA LYS A 299 5.18 -15.18 42.84
C LYS A 299 5.90 -14.09 42.04
N TYR A 300 5.26 -13.53 41.02
CA TYR A 300 5.82 -12.48 40.18
C TYR A 300 5.27 -11.09 40.51
N THR A 301 6.06 -10.05 40.23
CA THR A 301 5.60 -8.66 40.39
C THR A 301 4.56 -8.35 39.34
N LEU A 302 3.39 -7.90 39.79
CA LEU A 302 2.27 -7.54 38.92
C LEU A 302 2.45 -6.09 38.46
N MET A 303 2.36 -5.88 37.16
CA MET A 303 2.27 -4.57 36.54
C MET A 303 0.98 -4.49 35.73
N VAL A 304 0.23 -3.40 35.85
CA VAL A 304 -0.96 -3.13 35.02
C VAL A 304 -0.72 -1.83 34.28
N THR A 305 -0.79 -1.84 32.95
CA THR A 305 -0.55 -0.65 32.12
C THR A 305 -1.71 -0.33 31.19
N PHE A 306 -1.99 0.95 31.04
CA PHE A 306 -2.96 1.48 30.08
C PHE A 306 -2.22 2.49 29.20
N PHE A 307 -1.93 2.09 27.97
CA PHE A 307 -1.20 2.93 27.02
C PHE A 307 -2.14 3.90 26.30
N SER A 308 -1.60 5.07 25.93
CA SER A 308 -2.19 5.94 24.91
C SER A 308 -1.34 5.94 23.63
N GLY A 309 -1.74 6.75 22.65
CA GLY A 309 -1.08 6.85 21.36
C GLY A 309 -1.28 5.61 20.48
N TYR A 310 -2.28 4.77 20.75
CA TYR A 310 -2.52 3.52 20.02
C TYR A 310 -2.67 3.81 18.51
N HIS A 311 -3.53 4.76 18.17
CA HIS A 311 -3.76 5.21 16.78
C HIS A 311 -2.63 6.08 16.22
N GLN A 312 -1.72 6.58 17.05
CA GLN A 312 -0.49 7.27 16.62
C GLN A 312 0.68 6.28 16.51
N ALA A 313 0.40 5.14 15.87
CA ALA A 313 1.35 4.06 15.66
C ALA A 313 1.95 3.56 17.00
N LEU A 314 1.09 3.13 17.94
CA LEU A 314 1.47 2.55 19.24
C LEU A 314 2.44 3.42 20.05
N GLN A 315 2.25 4.75 20.07
CA GLN A 315 3.27 5.65 20.61
C GLN A 315 3.51 5.46 22.11
N GLY A 316 2.47 5.34 22.96
CA GLY A 316 2.67 5.19 24.41
C GLY A 316 3.51 3.98 24.78
N ALA A 317 3.25 2.83 24.15
CA ALA A 317 4.06 1.61 24.30
C ALA A 317 5.50 1.79 23.77
N ARG A 318 5.70 2.52 22.67
CA ARG A 318 7.06 2.88 22.18
C ARG A 318 7.81 3.78 23.16
N GLU A 319 7.17 4.82 23.69
CA GLU A 319 7.81 5.76 24.61
C GLU A 319 8.12 5.11 25.97
N PHE A 320 7.21 4.27 26.50
CA PHE A 320 7.43 3.42 27.68
C PHE A 320 8.68 2.53 27.51
N ALA A 321 8.80 1.84 26.37
CA ALA A 321 9.95 0.99 26.07
C ALA A 321 11.27 1.76 25.92
N TYR A 322 11.22 3.08 25.72
CA TYR A 322 12.39 3.97 25.72
C TYR A 322 12.69 4.57 27.09
N ALA A 323 11.67 4.86 27.90
CA ALA A 323 11.83 5.31 29.27
C ALA A 323 12.46 4.22 30.14
N HIS A 324 11.95 2.99 30.03
CA HIS A 324 12.26 1.92 30.98
C HIS A 324 13.20 0.81 30.47
N LYS A 325 14.17 1.19 29.62
CA LYS A 325 15.12 0.24 29.02
C LYS A 325 16.15 -0.34 30.00
N GLU A 326 16.37 0.30 31.14
CA GLU A 326 17.38 -0.05 32.14
C GLU A 326 16.83 -0.80 33.37
N ASP A 327 15.51 -0.69 33.63
CA ASP A 327 14.89 -0.98 34.92
C ASP A 327 13.69 -1.94 34.84
N ILE A 328 12.72 -1.71 33.94
CA ILE A 328 11.55 -2.59 33.74
C ILE A 328 11.82 -3.63 32.65
N LEU A 329 12.27 -3.22 31.45
CA LEU A 329 12.46 -4.15 30.33
C LEU A 329 13.46 -5.29 30.61
N PRO A 330 14.54 -5.10 31.39
CA PRO A 330 15.41 -6.20 31.84
C PRO A 330 14.74 -7.20 32.80
N LYS A 331 13.59 -6.85 33.41
CA LYS A 331 12.82 -7.68 34.35
C LYS A 331 11.51 -8.22 33.77
N LEU A 332 11.04 -7.69 32.65
CA LEU A 332 9.75 -8.02 32.06
C LEU A 332 9.76 -9.44 31.48
N GLY A 333 9.11 -10.38 32.18
CA GLY A 333 9.11 -11.81 31.86
C GLY A 333 7.95 -12.25 30.95
N LEU A 334 6.83 -11.53 31.01
CA LEU A 334 5.67 -11.75 30.14
C LEU A 334 4.81 -10.48 30.03
N VAL A 335 4.30 -10.20 28.83
CA VAL A 335 3.22 -9.23 28.59
C VAL A 335 1.96 -9.95 28.11
N LEU A 336 0.84 -9.71 28.78
CA LEU A 336 -0.49 -10.14 28.36
C LEU A 336 -1.30 -8.90 28.00
N GLU A 337 -1.85 -8.84 26.80
CA GLU A 337 -2.72 -7.74 26.36
C GLU A 337 -4.18 -8.20 26.24
N ILE A 338 -5.13 -7.32 26.54
CA ILE A 338 -6.56 -7.54 26.27
C ILE A 338 -7.06 -6.49 25.26
N GLN A 339 -7.69 -6.95 24.17
CA GLN A 339 -8.39 -6.09 23.21
C GLN A 339 -9.71 -6.73 22.78
N VAL A 340 -10.81 -6.21 23.31
CA VAL A 340 -12.15 -6.83 23.19
C VAL A 340 -13.12 -5.92 22.44
N SER A 341 -13.74 -6.47 21.41
CA SER A 341 -14.81 -5.82 20.69
C SER A 341 -16.14 -6.52 20.95
N SER A 342 -17.13 -5.75 21.37
CA SER A 342 -18.51 -6.18 21.65
C SER A 342 -19.18 -6.82 20.43
N SER A 343 -18.71 -6.50 19.22
CA SER A 343 -19.11 -7.06 17.94
C SER A 343 -18.78 -8.56 17.77
N SER A 344 -17.98 -9.18 18.66
CA SER A 344 -17.63 -10.60 18.54
C SER A 344 -17.36 -11.30 19.88
N LYS A 345 -18.01 -12.46 20.06
CA LYS A 345 -17.76 -13.43 21.14
C LYS A 345 -16.68 -14.47 20.77
N GLU A 346 -16.13 -14.43 19.57
CA GLU A 346 -15.14 -15.42 19.14
C GLU A 346 -13.74 -15.00 19.56
N VAL A 347 -13.04 -15.92 20.25
CA VAL A 347 -11.80 -15.61 20.97
C VAL A 347 -10.58 -15.91 20.10
N GLY A 348 -9.68 -14.93 19.98
CA GLY A 348 -8.36 -15.05 19.38
C GLY A 348 -7.22 -14.95 20.40
N ILE A 349 -6.14 -15.68 20.17
CA ILE A 349 -4.84 -15.53 20.87
C ILE A 349 -3.77 -15.13 19.85
N TYR A 350 -3.28 -13.90 19.97
CA TYR A 350 -2.36 -13.28 19.03
C TYR A 350 -0.94 -13.22 19.62
N ASP A 351 0.06 -13.65 18.85
CA ASP A 351 1.50 -13.48 19.11
C ASP A 351 2.19 -12.65 18.00
N ARG A 352 1.38 -11.90 17.25
CA ARG A 352 1.78 -10.88 16.27
C ARG A 352 0.57 -10.03 15.84
N GLY A 353 0.84 -8.82 15.37
CA GLY A 353 -0.10 -7.93 14.66
C GLY A 353 0.51 -7.39 13.37
N ASN A 354 -0.09 -6.33 12.81
CA ASN A 354 0.32 -5.69 11.56
C ASN A 354 1.26 -4.49 11.74
N PHE A 355 1.64 -4.14 12.97
CA PHE A 355 2.67 -3.12 13.20
C PHE A 355 4.04 -3.63 12.72
N HIS A 356 4.32 -4.92 12.88
CA HIS A 356 5.51 -5.58 12.33
C HIS A 356 5.17 -6.80 11.46
N ALA A 357 5.77 -6.86 10.25
CA ALA A 357 5.61 -8.00 9.34
C ALA A 357 6.44 -9.23 9.74
N TYR A 358 7.54 -9.05 10.49
CA TYR A 358 8.48 -10.12 10.84
C TYR A 358 8.99 -9.98 12.27
N TYR A 359 9.00 -11.11 12.99
CA TYR A 359 9.33 -11.18 14.42
C TYR A 359 10.61 -12.01 14.65
N PRO A 360 11.38 -11.75 15.73
CA PRO A 360 12.60 -12.49 16.00
C PRO A 360 12.33 -13.99 16.25
N VAL A 361 13.17 -14.87 15.69
CA VAL A 361 13.10 -16.33 15.97
C VAL A 361 13.29 -16.62 17.48
N SER A 362 14.05 -15.79 18.20
CA SER A 362 14.17 -15.86 19.67
C SER A 362 12.83 -15.64 20.38
N TYR A 363 12.03 -14.68 19.92
CA TYR A 363 10.68 -14.41 20.44
C TYR A 363 9.73 -15.58 20.12
N GLN A 364 9.71 -16.05 18.87
CA GLN A 364 8.84 -17.17 18.46
C GLN A 364 9.11 -18.42 19.31
N ASN A 365 10.37 -18.71 19.62
CA ASN A 365 10.76 -19.82 20.49
C ASN A 365 10.35 -19.63 21.96
N SER A 366 10.37 -18.40 22.49
CA SER A 366 10.01 -18.11 23.90
C SER A 366 8.50 -18.05 24.13
N ILE A 367 7.72 -17.52 23.18
CA ILE A 367 6.26 -17.38 23.32
C ILE A 367 5.49 -18.67 23.03
N SER A 368 5.98 -19.51 22.11
CA SER A 368 5.25 -20.70 21.63
C SER A 368 4.82 -21.69 22.74
N PRO A 369 5.62 -21.98 23.79
CA PRO A 369 5.17 -22.80 24.93
C PRO A 369 4.06 -22.13 25.75
N LEU A 370 4.22 -20.85 26.08
CA LEU A 370 3.26 -20.09 26.90
C LEU A 370 1.92 -19.94 26.16
N LYS A 371 1.96 -19.65 24.85
CA LYS A 371 0.78 -19.55 23.98
C LYS A 371 -0.02 -20.86 23.92
N ARG A 372 0.66 -22.02 23.85
CA ARG A 372 0.01 -23.34 23.97
C ARG A 372 -0.65 -23.49 25.34
N ARG A 373 0.07 -23.17 26.43
CA ARG A 373 -0.46 -23.29 27.79
C ARG A 373 -1.69 -22.42 28.03
N ALA A 374 -1.69 -21.19 27.52
CA ALA A 374 -2.84 -20.28 27.54
C ALA A 374 -4.04 -20.86 26.77
N ARG A 375 -3.83 -21.27 25.51
CA ARG A 375 -4.86 -21.89 24.66
C ARG A 375 -5.48 -23.13 25.30
N ASP A 376 -4.66 -23.97 25.93
CA ASP A 376 -5.11 -25.24 26.48
C ASP A 376 -5.86 -25.02 27.81
N LEU A 377 -5.45 -24.08 28.67
CA LEU A 377 -6.23 -23.63 29.83
C LEU A 377 -7.60 -23.04 29.43
N LEU A 378 -7.66 -22.22 28.37
CA LEU A 378 -8.93 -21.67 27.89
C LEU A 378 -9.87 -22.76 27.38
N LYS A 379 -9.35 -23.78 26.69
CA LYS A 379 -10.13 -24.97 26.30
C LYS A 379 -10.63 -25.77 27.48
N ASP A 380 -9.80 -25.98 28.51
CA ASP A 380 -10.20 -26.67 29.75
C ASP A 380 -11.31 -25.91 30.50
N ARG A 381 -11.35 -24.57 30.37
CA ARG A 381 -12.46 -23.70 30.85
C ARG A 381 -13.63 -23.56 29.85
N GLY A 382 -13.65 -24.31 28.75
CA GLY A 382 -14.74 -24.32 27.77
C GLY A 382 -14.78 -23.14 26.80
N VAL A 383 -13.75 -22.29 26.77
CA VAL A 383 -13.66 -21.11 25.89
C VAL A 383 -13.24 -21.53 24.47
N ARG A 384 -14.09 -21.27 23.47
CA ARG A 384 -13.80 -21.55 22.04
C ARG A 384 -12.83 -20.51 21.48
N VAL A 385 -11.52 -20.80 21.59
CA VAL A 385 -10.48 -20.09 20.84
C VAL A 385 -10.55 -20.52 19.37
N VAL A 386 -10.99 -19.62 18.48
CA VAL A 386 -11.11 -19.87 17.04
C VAL A 386 -9.80 -19.57 16.30
N LEU A 387 -9.13 -18.47 16.67
CA LEU A 387 -7.91 -17.99 16.02
C LEU A 387 -6.74 -18.09 17.00
N TRP A 388 -5.73 -18.91 16.68
CA TRP A 388 -4.53 -19.03 17.51
C TRP A 388 -3.23 -19.14 16.70
N GLU A 389 -3.34 -19.10 15.37
CA GLU A 389 -2.24 -18.88 14.43
C GLU A 389 -2.72 -17.76 13.50
N TYR A 390 -1.99 -16.64 13.50
CA TYR A 390 -2.31 -15.44 12.72
C TYR A 390 -1.04 -15.01 11.99
N ASP A 391 -1.14 -14.64 10.72
CA ASP A 391 -0.01 -14.10 9.96
C ASP A 391 -0.35 -12.72 9.37
N PRO A 392 0.39 -11.65 9.74
CA PRO A 392 0.13 -10.31 9.24
C PRO A 392 0.48 -10.13 7.76
N ALA A 393 1.22 -11.07 7.15
CA ALA A 393 1.45 -11.09 5.71
C ALA A 393 0.22 -11.52 4.90
N GLU A 394 -0.71 -12.25 5.52
CA GLU A 394 -1.90 -12.82 4.87
C GLU A 394 -3.22 -12.17 5.34
N ALA A 395 -3.15 -11.26 6.32
CA ALA A 395 -4.30 -10.47 6.78
C ALA A 395 -4.86 -9.55 5.66
N PRO A 396 -6.20 -9.39 5.53
CA PRO A 396 -6.82 -8.45 4.58
C PRO A 396 -6.23 -7.03 4.72
N ILE A 397 -5.92 -6.38 3.61
CA ILE A 397 -5.11 -5.14 3.57
C ILE A 397 -5.83 -3.99 4.29
N ASP A 398 -7.15 -3.96 4.14
CA ASP A 398 -8.14 -3.03 4.68
C ASP A 398 -8.48 -3.25 6.17
N ARG A 399 -8.17 -4.42 6.73
CA ARG A 399 -8.49 -4.81 8.12
C ARG A 399 -7.24 -5.19 8.93
N PRO A 400 -6.27 -4.27 9.13
CA PRO A 400 -5.12 -4.50 9.99
C PRO A 400 -5.52 -4.60 11.47
N ARG A 401 -4.77 -5.39 12.24
CA ARG A 401 -4.85 -5.47 13.72
C ARG A 401 -3.54 -4.99 14.32
N TYR A 402 -3.59 -4.10 15.28
CA TYR A 402 -2.41 -3.59 15.99
C TYR A 402 -2.48 -3.97 17.47
N PHE A 403 -1.34 -4.29 18.07
CA PHE A 403 -1.30 -4.61 19.49
C PHE A 403 -0.10 -3.94 20.16
N ASN A 404 -0.30 -3.35 21.34
CA ASN A 404 0.77 -2.72 22.12
C ASN A 404 1.90 -3.70 22.43
N PHE A 405 1.58 -4.99 22.57
CA PHE A 405 2.55 -6.05 22.80
C PHE A 405 3.55 -6.24 21.64
N GLU A 406 3.24 -5.80 20.41
CA GLU A 406 4.14 -5.89 19.26
C GLU A 406 5.49 -5.20 19.55
N ILE A 407 5.46 -4.09 20.30
CA ILE A 407 6.66 -3.35 20.71
C ILE A 407 7.58 -4.23 21.59
N PHE A 408 7.02 -4.94 22.57
CA PHE A 408 7.79 -5.84 23.45
C PHE A 408 8.24 -7.12 22.74
N SER A 409 7.43 -7.65 21.82
CA SER A 409 7.78 -8.83 21.02
C SER A 409 9.03 -8.63 20.16
N MET A 410 9.22 -7.43 19.59
CA MET A 410 10.43 -7.08 18.84
C MET A 410 11.65 -6.93 19.73
N LEU A 411 11.48 -6.57 21.00
CA LEU A 411 12.52 -6.63 22.04
C LEU A 411 12.82 -8.08 22.49
N SER A 412 12.20 -9.10 21.87
CA SER A 412 12.25 -10.52 22.25
C SER A 412 11.65 -10.87 23.62
N ILE A 413 10.86 -9.96 24.20
CA ILE A 413 10.13 -10.21 25.45
C ILE A 413 8.90 -11.08 25.15
N PRO A 414 8.67 -12.20 25.88
CA PRO A 414 7.48 -13.03 25.70
C PRO A 414 6.21 -12.19 25.86
N SER A 415 5.30 -12.26 24.90
CA SER A 415 4.16 -11.35 24.83
C SER A 415 3.03 -11.92 23.95
N MET A 416 1.77 -11.74 24.35
CA MET A 416 0.59 -12.14 23.56
C MET A 416 -0.66 -11.31 23.91
N ALA A 417 -1.60 -11.17 22.99
CA ALA A 417 -2.94 -10.64 23.26
C ALA A 417 -4.01 -11.73 23.30
N LEU A 418 -5.01 -11.55 24.17
CA LEU A 418 -6.32 -12.16 24.07
C LEU A 418 -7.28 -11.11 23.47
N GLY A 419 -8.01 -11.45 22.40
CA GLY A 419 -8.92 -10.48 21.80
C GLY A 419 -9.94 -11.02 20.83
N SER A 420 -10.92 -10.19 20.49
CA SER A 420 -12.04 -10.56 19.61
C SER A 420 -11.60 -10.92 18.19
N TYR A 421 -12.33 -11.81 17.51
CA TYR A 421 -12.06 -12.17 16.12
C TYR A 421 -12.55 -11.10 15.13
N LEU A 422 -13.72 -10.50 15.33
CA LEU A 422 -14.22 -9.36 14.52
C LEU A 422 -14.26 -8.09 15.36
N TRP A 423 -13.85 -6.96 14.77
CA TRP A 423 -13.73 -5.63 15.38
C TRP A 423 -14.54 -4.60 14.57
N GLU A 424 -15.80 -4.91 14.25
CA GLU A 424 -16.66 -3.96 13.53
C GLU A 424 -17.04 -2.76 14.42
N SER A 425 -17.32 -1.61 13.79
CA SER A 425 -17.71 -0.31 14.39
C SER A 425 -16.66 0.46 15.18
N ARG A 426 -15.54 -0.14 15.61
CA ARG A 426 -14.45 0.55 16.33
C ARG A 426 -13.86 1.74 15.58
N ALA A 427 -13.45 2.76 16.34
CA ALA A 427 -12.81 3.99 15.84
C ALA A 427 -13.62 4.73 14.76
N THR A 428 -14.95 4.70 14.88
CA THR A 428 -15.91 5.39 14.00
C THR A 428 -16.81 6.36 14.78
N PRO A 429 -17.52 7.29 14.11
CA PRO A 429 -18.58 8.09 14.72
C PRO A 429 -19.79 7.29 15.25
N ALA A 430 -19.91 6.00 14.91
CA ALA A 430 -20.92 5.10 15.46
C ALA A 430 -20.52 4.48 16.81
N ASP A 431 -19.25 4.62 17.23
CA ASP A 431 -18.71 4.00 18.44
C ASP A 431 -19.08 4.76 19.72
N THR A 432 -20.39 4.81 20.00
CA THR A 432 -21.00 5.48 21.16
C THR A 432 -21.64 4.48 22.11
N TYR A 433 -21.66 4.81 23.40
CA TYR A 433 -22.16 3.96 24.49
C TYR A 433 -23.63 3.54 24.25
N ASP A 434 -24.48 4.48 23.83
CA ASP A 434 -25.89 4.22 23.54
C ASP A 434 -26.09 3.27 22.35
N ARG A 435 -25.33 3.44 21.24
CA ARG A 435 -25.42 2.55 20.06
C ARG A 435 -24.85 1.16 20.36
N LEU A 436 -23.76 1.09 21.14
CA LEU A 436 -23.15 -0.15 21.62
C LEU A 436 -24.06 -0.95 22.58
N LEU A 437 -24.96 -0.29 23.31
CA LEU A 437 -25.96 -0.93 24.16
C LEU A 437 -27.26 -1.30 23.44
N SER A 438 -27.64 -0.58 22.39
CA SER A 438 -28.93 -0.75 21.71
C SER A 438 -28.89 -1.58 20.43
N SER A 439 -27.72 -1.68 19.76
CA SER A 439 -27.58 -2.49 18.55
C SER A 439 -27.74 -3.99 18.83
N PRO A 440 -28.44 -4.76 17.96
CA PRO A 440 -28.51 -6.22 18.05
C PRO A 440 -27.19 -6.91 17.66
N GLU A 441 -26.25 -6.19 17.06
CA GLU A 441 -24.97 -6.70 16.59
C GLU A 441 -23.97 -6.79 17.75
N THR A 442 -23.84 -5.70 18.52
CA THR A 442 -22.95 -5.58 19.69
C THR A 442 -23.52 -6.28 20.93
N LYS A 443 -22.66 -6.99 21.67
CA LYS A 443 -23.06 -7.77 22.86
C LYS A 443 -22.12 -7.50 24.04
N PRO A 444 -21.93 -6.23 24.45
CA PRO A 444 -20.84 -5.79 25.32
C PRO A 444 -20.82 -6.50 26.68
N ARG A 445 -21.98 -6.70 27.33
CA ARG A 445 -22.07 -7.41 28.63
C ARG A 445 -21.67 -8.89 28.53
N GLU A 446 -21.93 -9.55 27.41
CA GLU A 446 -21.57 -10.96 27.21
C GLU A 446 -20.10 -11.12 26.80
N VAL A 447 -19.59 -10.22 25.94
CA VAL A 447 -18.17 -10.17 25.56
C VAL A 447 -17.31 -9.82 26.77
N ALA A 448 -17.67 -8.79 27.54
CA ALA A 448 -17.03 -8.45 28.80
C ALA A 448 -17.00 -9.64 29.77
N LYS A 449 -18.08 -10.43 29.86
CA LYS A 449 -18.06 -11.64 30.67
C LYS A 449 -17.06 -12.66 30.13
N LEU A 450 -17.22 -13.08 28.86
CA LEU A 450 -16.43 -14.16 28.28
C LEU A 450 -14.94 -13.88 28.30
N PHE A 451 -14.53 -12.69 27.85
CA PHE A 451 -13.12 -12.30 27.83
C PHE A 451 -12.60 -11.93 29.22
N GLY A 452 -13.44 -11.40 30.11
CA GLY A 452 -13.04 -11.12 31.48
C GLY A 452 -12.70 -12.41 32.25
N ASP A 453 -13.57 -13.42 32.19
CA ASP A 453 -13.34 -14.72 32.86
C ASP A 453 -12.13 -15.46 32.24
N ALA A 454 -11.96 -15.34 30.92
CA ALA A 454 -10.84 -15.93 30.19
C ALA A 454 -9.50 -15.26 30.52
N TYR A 455 -9.44 -13.93 30.50
CA TYR A 455 -8.21 -13.17 30.76
C TYR A 455 -7.82 -13.22 32.24
N LEU A 456 -8.79 -13.19 33.16
CA LEU A 456 -8.53 -13.41 34.59
C LEU A 456 -7.90 -14.79 34.84
N ALA A 457 -8.39 -15.84 34.17
CA ALA A 457 -7.78 -17.17 34.25
C ALA A 457 -6.34 -17.23 33.69
N LEU A 458 -6.03 -16.42 32.67
CA LEU A 458 -4.64 -16.28 32.18
C LEU A 458 -3.77 -15.50 33.16
N ALA A 459 -4.28 -14.43 33.77
CA ALA A 459 -3.57 -13.65 34.77
C ALA A 459 -3.23 -14.52 36.01
N ASP A 460 -4.22 -15.22 36.58
CA ASP A 460 -4.02 -16.16 37.70
C ASP A 460 -2.99 -17.26 37.35
N LEU A 461 -3.02 -17.80 36.13
CA LEU A 461 -2.05 -18.80 35.67
C LEU A 461 -0.62 -18.23 35.61
N PHE A 462 -0.46 -17.01 35.11
CA PHE A 462 0.86 -16.49 34.77
C PHE A 462 1.54 -15.71 35.90
N LEU A 463 0.78 -15.10 36.82
CA LEU A 463 1.31 -14.43 38.01
C LEU A 463 1.97 -15.40 39.00
N ASP A 464 1.42 -16.62 39.11
CA ASP A 464 1.96 -17.72 39.90
C ASP A 464 2.53 -18.86 39.03
N TYR A 465 2.94 -18.57 37.78
CA TYR A 465 3.43 -19.59 36.84
C TYR A 465 4.55 -20.43 37.47
N SER A 466 4.42 -21.76 37.51
CA SER A 466 5.30 -22.60 38.33
C SER A 466 6.73 -22.67 37.80
N GLU A 467 6.91 -22.76 36.49
CA GLU A 467 8.21 -22.72 35.81
C GLU A 467 8.82 -21.29 35.87
N SER A 468 10.06 -21.13 35.41
CA SER A 468 10.63 -19.79 35.26
C SER A 468 10.16 -19.16 33.95
N LEU A 469 9.54 -17.99 34.02
CA LEU A 469 9.55 -17.07 32.88
C LEU A 469 11.02 -16.73 32.55
N LEU A 470 11.35 -16.69 31.26
CA LEU A 470 12.71 -16.41 30.76
C LEU A 470 12.68 -15.10 29.98
N ASN A 471 13.39 -14.09 30.49
CA ASN A 471 13.58 -12.85 29.73
C ASN A 471 14.66 -13.05 28.65
N PHE A 472 14.38 -12.55 27.45
CA PHE A 472 15.30 -12.54 26.31
C PHE A 472 15.51 -11.12 25.74
N PHE A 473 15.27 -10.09 26.55
CA PHE A 473 15.33 -8.66 26.21
C PHE A 473 16.54 -8.30 25.32
N ARG A 474 16.26 -7.60 24.22
CA ARG A 474 17.23 -7.09 23.24
C ARG A 474 17.12 -5.57 23.12
N GLU A 475 17.80 -4.86 24.02
CA GLU A 475 17.97 -3.40 23.97
C GLU A 475 18.39 -2.91 22.57
N GLY A 476 19.29 -3.64 21.90
CA GLY A 476 19.76 -3.35 20.54
C GLY A 476 18.70 -3.43 19.42
N ASN A 477 17.41 -3.58 19.74
CA ASN A 477 16.30 -3.38 18.82
C ASN A 477 15.54 -2.05 19.06
N LEU A 478 15.90 -1.26 20.09
CA LEU A 478 15.49 0.15 20.20
C LEU A 478 16.28 0.97 19.16
N ARG A 479 15.58 1.70 18.28
CA ARG A 479 16.18 2.37 17.11
C ARG A 479 15.52 3.72 16.86
N SER A 480 16.31 4.79 16.92
CA SER A 480 15.84 6.17 16.80
C SER A 480 16.27 6.78 15.48
N PHE A 481 15.39 7.56 14.86
CA PHE A 481 15.71 8.48 13.77
C PHE A 481 15.75 9.88 14.33
N LYS A 482 16.91 10.54 14.29
CA LYS A 482 17.10 11.91 14.77
C LYS A 482 17.45 12.76 13.56
N GLY A 483 16.67 13.80 13.31
CA GLY A 483 16.80 14.50 12.05
C GLY A 483 16.62 16.00 12.10
N LYS A 484 16.81 16.60 10.93
CA LYS A 484 16.59 18.01 10.67
C LYS A 484 15.93 18.21 9.32
N VAL A 485 14.85 18.99 9.29
CA VAL A 485 14.23 19.51 8.06
C VAL A 485 14.94 20.81 7.68
N VAL A 486 15.32 20.91 6.40
CA VAL A 486 16.06 22.04 5.83
C VAL A 486 15.52 22.44 4.46
N TYR A 487 15.71 23.69 4.07
CA TYR A 487 15.58 24.13 2.68
C TYR A 487 16.93 24.64 2.16
N PHE A 488 17.16 24.53 0.85
CA PHE A 488 18.36 25.08 0.22
C PHE A 488 18.16 26.56 -0.13
N ASP A 489 19.00 27.44 0.42
CA ASP A 489 19.05 28.84 0.05
C ASP A 489 19.98 29.02 -1.15
N ALA A 490 19.40 29.25 -2.32
CA ALA A 490 20.15 29.42 -3.57
C ALA A 490 20.92 30.75 -3.68
N SER A 491 20.70 31.71 -2.77
CA SER A 491 21.41 32.99 -2.75
C SER A 491 22.70 32.94 -1.92
N GLU A 492 22.68 32.17 -0.82
CA GLU A 492 23.85 31.92 0.04
C GLU A 492 24.58 30.61 -0.29
N GLY A 493 23.92 29.67 -0.98
CA GLY A 493 24.46 28.36 -1.34
C GLY A 493 24.47 27.34 -0.19
N VAL A 494 23.60 27.50 0.81
CA VAL A 494 23.61 26.72 2.06
C VAL A 494 22.23 26.18 2.46
N TYR A 495 22.20 25.10 3.23
CA TYR A 495 20.97 24.54 3.79
C TYR A 495 20.58 25.24 5.11
N LYS A 496 19.42 25.89 5.12
CA LYS A 496 18.85 26.59 6.29
C LYS A 496 17.80 25.72 6.99
N PRO A 497 17.66 25.78 8.33
CA PRO A 497 16.61 25.06 9.05
C PRO A 497 15.19 25.50 8.63
N LEU A 498 14.23 24.57 8.62
CA LEU A 498 12.80 24.90 8.57
C LEU A 498 12.06 24.30 9.78
N GLY A 499 11.68 25.16 10.73
CA GLY A 499 10.89 24.77 11.90
C GLY A 499 9.40 24.56 11.59
N ASP A 500 8.68 24.03 12.58
CA ASP A 500 7.22 23.78 12.52
C ASP A 500 6.75 22.89 11.35
N SER A 501 7.68 22.11 10.78
CA SER A 501 7.43 21.16 9.70
C SER A 501 6.85 19.86 10.26
N LEU A 502 6.03 19.15 9.48
CA LEU A 502 5.50 17.83 9.78
C LEU A 502 6.34 16.78 9.07
N VAL A 503 6.98 15.89 9.82
CA VAL A 503 7.76 14.77 9.29
C VAL A 503 6.92 13.51 9.33
N LEU A 504 6.65 12.97 8.16
CA LEU A 504 5.95 11.71 7.91
C LEU A 504 6.99 10.59 7.77
N MET A 505 6.81 9.48 8.49
CA MET A 505 7.65 8.28 8.38
C MET A 505 6.79 7.01 8.32
N PHE A 506 6.95 6.17 7.29
CA PHE A 506 6.25 4.89 7.17
C PHE A 506 7.18 3.72 6.79
N GLY A 507 6.78 2.50 7.16
CA GLY A 507 7.67 1.33 7.20
C GLY A 507 7.65 0.45 5.94
N ARG A 508 8.77 0.38 5.23
CA ARG A 508 8.99 -0.55 4.11
C ARG A 508 9.67 -1.84 4.58
N SER A 509 8.91 -2.91 4.77
CA SER A 509 9.48 -4.24 5.01
C SER A 509 9.66 -5.00 3.70
N THR A 510 10.86 -4.95 3.12
CA THR A 510 11.20 -5.66 1.87
C THR A 510 11.94 -6.96 2.17
N VAL A 511 11.20 -8.04 2.43
CA VAL A 511 11.77 -9.37 2.74
C VAL A 511 11.22 -10.40 1.76
N ARG A 512 12.11 -11.27 1.23
CA ARG A 512 11.79 -12.36 0.28
C ARG A 512 11.03 -11.97 -1.00
N GLY A 513 10.92 -10.68 -1.32
CA GLY A 513 10.23 -10.19 -2.52
C GLY A 513 8.70 -10.15 -2.42
N VAL A 514 8.15 -10.31 -1.21
CA VAL A 514 6.74 -10.05 -0.91
C VAL A 514 6.63 -8.65 -0.31
N TRP A 515 5.76 -7.80 -0.85
CA TRP A 515 5.59 -6.40 -0.42
C TRP A 515 4.70 -6.29 0.82
N VAL A 516 5.11 -6.93 1.92
CA VAL A 516 4.41 -6.84 3.21
C VAL A 516 4.82 -5.55 3.91
N ALA A 517 4.27 -4.41 3.47
CA ALA A 517 4.48 -3.12 4.13
C ALA A 517 4.09 -3.20 5.61
N ALA A 518 4.87 -2.57 6.48
CA ALA A 518 4.45 -2.37 7.87
C ALA A 518 3.39 -1.27 7.84
N ARG A 519 2.15 -1.59 8.23
CA ARG A 519 0.97 -0.77 7.91
C ARG A 519 0.81 0.49 8.80
N HIS A 520 1.91 0.90 9.45
CA HIS A 520 1.95 2.06 10.33
C HIS A 520 2.70 3.23 9.67
N TYR A 521 2.17 4.43 9.90
CA TYR A 521 2.83 5.70 9.62
C TYR A 521 2.94 6.50 10.92
N MET A 522 3.98 7.30 11.03
CA MET A 522 4.27 8.16 12.17
C MET A 522 4.37 9.61 11.67
N ILE A 523 3.76 10.55 12.40
CA ILE A 523 3.89 11.99 12.14
C ILE A 523 4.54 12.62 13.38
N THR A 524 5.54 13.47 13.17
CA THR A 524 6.16 14.28 14.25
C THR A 524 6.40 15.71 13.79
N LYS A 525 6.09 16.70 14.64
CA LYS A 525 6.30 18.13 14.33
C LYS A 525 7.68 18.59 14.79
N THR A 526 8.40 19.34 13.96
CA THR A 526 9.77 19.78 14.25
C THR A 526 9.84 20.92 15.28
N ASP A 527 10.98 21.05 15.98
CA ASP A 527 11.29 22.24 16.78
C ASP A 527 11.42 23.49 15.89
N LYS A 528 11.52 24.69 16.50
CA LYS A 528 11.72 25.95 15.76
C LYS A 528 13.04 26.02 14.94
N ASN A 529 13.93 25.04 15.09
CA ASN A 529 15.18 24.88 14.34
C ASN A 529 15.11 23.74 13.29
N GLY A 530 13.93 23.18 13.04
CA GLY A 530 13.69 22.07 12.12
C GLY A 530 14.11 20.69 12.64
N ARG A 531 14.51 20.54 13.90
CA ARG A 531 14.94 19.26 14.47
C ARG A 531 13.76 18.39 14.87
N PHE A 532 13.93 17.08 14.74
CA PHE A 532 12.96 16.08 15.22
C PHE A 532 13.67 14.82 15.73
N ILE A 533 12.91 13.99 16.44
CA ILE A 533 13.27 12.60 16.75
C ILE A 533 12.02 11.72 16.59
N VAL A 534 12.20 10.54 16.01
CA VAL A 534 11.20 9.46 15.99
C VAL A 534 11.83 8.23 16.63
N ARG A 535 11.17 7.70 17.66
CA ARG A 535 11.54 6.49 18.39
C ARG A 535 10.80 5.29 17.78
N THR A 536 11.49 4.21 17.43
CA THR A 536 10.88 2.98 16.94
C THR A 536 11.59 1.75 17.50
N VAL A 537 10.98 0.58 17.36
CA VAL A 537 11.53 -0.70 17.79
C VAL A 537 11.61 -1.62 16.59
N VAL A 538 12.83 -1.98 16.18
CA VAL A 538 13.04 -2.83 15.01
C VAL A 538 14.42 -3.50 15.02
N THR A 539 14.50 -4.70 14.45
CA THR A 539 15.76 -5.42 14.21
C THR A 539 16.57 -4.75 13.10
N SER A 540 17.89 -4.89 13.15
CA SER A 540 18.85 -4.37 12.15
C SER A 540 18.55 -4.78 10.71
N ASP A 541 17.89 -5.93 10.54
CA ASP A 541 17.78 -6.62 9.27
C ASP A 541 16.45 -6.32 8.55
N TYR A 542 15.44 -5.82 9.27
CA TYR A 542 14.06 -5.63 8.75
C TYR A 542 13.55 -4.19 8.82
N GLY A 543 14.25 -3.28 9.52
CA GLY A 543 13.86 -1.88 9.66
C GLY A 543 14.33 -0.98 8.53
N SER A 544 13.49 -0.77 7.51
CA SER A 544 13.66 0.27 6.50
C SER A 544 12.43 1.17 6.46
N TYR A 545 12.64 2.47 6.34
CA TYR A 545 11.60 3.50 6.39
C TYR A 545 11.76 4.50 5.25
N GLU A 546 10.64 5.10 4.84
CA GLU A 546 10.64 6.33 4.03
C GLU A 546 10.30 7.51 4.92
N ILE A 547 11.00 8.64 4.73
CA ILE A 547 10.88 9.81 5.59
C ILE A 547 10.74 11.04 4.70
N PHE A 548 9.58 11.68 4.80
CA PHE A 548 9.21 12.89 4.06
C PHE A 548 8.90 14.02 5.04
N ALA A 549 9.04 15.27 4.60
CA ALA A 549 8.73 16.44 5.40
C ALA A 549 7.90 17.44 4.60
N PHE A 550 6.90 18.02 5.24
CA PHE A 550 5.99 19.01 4.68
C PHE A 550 5.82 20.19 5.65
N GLN A 551 5.37 21.36 5.20
CA GLN A 551 4.97 22.47 6.10
C GLN A 551 3.53 22.92 5.81
N ASP A 552 2.65 22.62 6.78
CA ASP A 552 1.26 23.07 6.90
C ASP A 552 1.19 24.27 7.88
N GLU A 553 1.89 25.37 7.56
CA GLU A 553 1.97 26.58 8.41
C GLU A 553 2.10 27.88 7.56
N PRO A 554 1.08 28.77 7.54
CA PRO A 554 -0.20 28.62 8.24
C PRO A 554 -1.03 27.43 7.70
N PRO A 555 -1.94 26.84 8.49
CA PRO A 555 -2.74 25.68 8.07
C PRO A 555 -3.89 25.99 7.08
N GLU A 556 -3.95 27.20 6.53
CA GLU A 556 -4.99 27.60 5.57
C GLU A 556 -4.42 27.71 4.16
N GLY A 557 -5.06 27.02 3.22
CA GLY A 557 -4.55 26.77 1.88
C GLY A 557 -3.60 25.56 1.84
N PRO A 558 -3.05 25.24 0.67
CA PRO A 558 -2.28 24.02 0.46
C PRO A 558 -0.86 24.09 1.04
N ILE A 559 -0.34 22.91 1.42
CA ILE A 559 1.06 22.67 1.80
C ILE A 559 2.05 23.59 1.07
N LYS A 560 2.72 24.40 1.88
CA LYS A 560 3.62 25.47 1.46
C LYS A 560 5.03 24.99 1.16
N TYR A 561 5.53 24.01 1.91
CA TYR A 561 6.81 23.34 1.62
C TYR A 561 6.60 21.83 1.43
N ALA A 562 7.12 21.29 0.34
CA ALA A 562 7.08 19.86 0.01
C ALA A 562 8.50 19.26 0.02
N PRO A 563 8.66 17.92 0.14
CA PRO A 563 9.97 17.25 0.05
C PRO A 563 10.65 17.57 -1.28
N ASP A 564 11.95 17.90 -1.29
CA ASP A 564 12.68 18.17 -2.54
C ASP A 564 13.30 16.87 -3.12
N PHE A 565 12.95 16.54 -4.36
CA PHE A 565 13.55 15.48 -5.17
C PHE A 565 14.47 16.02 -6.29
N GLY A 566 14.63 17.34 -6.38
CA GLY A 566 15.44 18.02 -7.38
C GLY A 566 16.95 18.05 -7.10
N VAL A 567 17.62 19.07 -7.62
CA VAL A 567 19.11 19.14 -7.67
C VAL A 567 19.75 19.30 -6.28
N TYR A 568 18.98 19.75 -5.28
CA TYR A 568 19.45 19.96 -3.91
C TYR A 568 18.81 18.97 -2.91
N ALA A 569 18.31 17.83 -3.41
CA ALA A 569 17.65 16.83 -2.62
C ALA A 569 18.58 16.16 -1.58
N ARG A 570 18.20 16.31 -0.31
CA ARG A 570 18.58 15.47 0.83
C ARG A 570 17.51 14.41 1.02
N MET A 571 17.54 13.39 0.16
CA MET A 571 16.56 12.32 0.17
C MET A 571 16.74 11.38 1.38
N ALA A 572 15.67 11.15 2.14
CA ALA A 572 15.59 10.15 3.20
C ALA A 572 14.69 8.97 2.77
N PHE A 573 15.02 8.38 1.62
CA PHE A 573 14.29 7.30 0.98
C PHE A 573 14.94 5.94 1.27
N ASN A 574 14.17 4.93 1.71
CA ASN A 574 14.66 3.63 2.18
C ASN A 574 15.78 3.71 3.25
N VAL A 575 15.62 4.58 4.26
CA VAL A 575 16.57 4.71 5.38
C VAL A 575 16.47 3.49 6.29
N ARG A 576 17.61 2.82 6.52
CA ARG A 576 17.69 1.61 7.36
C ARG A 576 18.12 1.92 8.79
N ALA A 577 17.43 1.31 9.75
CA ALA A 577 17.61 1.46 11.19
C ALA A 577 18.83 0.70 11.74
N PHE A 578 20.02 0.92 11.17
CA PHE A 578 21.24 0.17 11.53
C PHE A 578 21.84 0.58 12.88
N LYS A 579 21.68 1.85 13.29
CA LYS A 579 22.22 2.39 14.55
C LYS A 579 21.12 2.58 15.58
N GLU A 580 21.49 2.63 16.86
CA GLU A 580 20.60 3.08 17.95
C GLU A 580 20.10 4.52 17.71
N LEU A 581 20.96 5.36 17.13
CA LEU A 581 20.66 6.71 16.68
C LEU A 581 21.09 6.87 15.22
N ASN A 582 20.13 7.10 14.34
CA ASN A 582 20.32 7.29 12.90
C ASN A 582 20.11 8.78 12.58
N ASP A 583 21.21 9.51 12.36
CA ASP A 583 21.17 10.93 11.98
C ASP A 583 20.73 11.09 10.51
N ILE A 584 19.74 11.95 10.24
CA ILE A 584 19.18 12.21 8.90
C ILE A 584 18.95 13.71 8.65
N GLU A 585 19.04 14.12 7.38
CA GLU A 585 18.70 15.46 6.91
C GLU A 585 17.66 15.31 5.79
N VAL A 586 16.55 16.05 5.86
CA VAL A 586 15.45 15.99 4.88
C VAL A 586 15.27 17.37 4.26
N SER A 587 15.40 17.45 2.94
CA SER A 587 15.24 18.69 2.18
C SER A 587 13.78 18.94 1.82
N VAL A 588 13.36 20.19 1.94
CA VAL A 588 12.08 20.69 1.45
C VAL A 588 12.26 21.98 0.66
N PHE A 589 11.33 22.29 -0.23
CA PHE A 589 11.31 23.53 -1.00
C PHE A 589 9.92 24.16 -0.96
N ASN A 590 9.87 25.50 -1.05
CA ASN A 590 8.61 26.25 -1.12
C ASN A 590 7.95 25.97 -2.48
N ALA A 591 6.73 25.45 -2.50
CA ALA A 591 6.17 24.78 -3.69
C ALA A 591 4.71 25.18 -3.95
N GLY A 592 4.29 25.06 -5.21
CA GLY A 592 2.89 24.94 -5.60
C GLY A 592 2.58 23.50 -6.00
N SER A 593 1.31 23.09 -5.94
CA SER A 593 0.88 21.72 -6.21
C SER A 593 -0.09 21.61 -7.39
N VAL A 594 0.05 20.55 -8.19
CA VAL A 594 -0.89 20.19 -9.27
C VAL A 594 -1.36 18.76 -9.04
N VAL A 595 -2.68 18.56 -8.95
CA VAL A 595 -3.32 17.28 -8.67
C VAL A 595 -3.88 16.68 -9.95
N PHE A 596 -3.45 15.46 -10.23
CA PHE A 596 -3.86 14.63 -11.36
C PHE A 596 -4.61 13.39 -10.85
N PHE A 597 -5.68 13.01 -11.51
CA PHE A 597 -6.44 11.77 -11.27
C PHE A 597 -6.37 10.83 -12.48
N ASP A 598 -6.95 9.63 -12.38
CA ASP A 598 -6.94 8.60 -13.44
C ASP A 598 -5.54 8.23 -13.95
N VAL A 599 -4.50 8.44 -13.14
CA VAL A 599 -3.10 8.18 -13.51
C VAL A 599 -2.80 6.68 -13.41
N MET A 600 -3.19 5.95 -14.45
CA MET A 600 -3.07 4.50 -14.59
C MET A 600 -2.27 4.09 -15.84
N ASP A 601 -1.94 2.80 -15.94
CA ASP A 601 -1.40 2.15 -17.12
C ASP A 601 -2.54 1.77 -18.09
N PRO A 602 -2.69 2.46 -19.25
CA PRO A 602 -3.83 2.23 -20.14
C PRO A 602 -3.77 0.90 -20.91
N ASP A 603 -2.63 0.18 -20.97
CA ASP A 603 -2.64 -1.17 -21.56
C ASP A 603 -3.23 -2.23 -20.60
N THR A 604 -3.33 -1.92 -19.30
CA THR A 604 -3.70 -2.89 -18.26
C THR A 604 -4.78 -2.39 -17.29
N ALA A 605 -5.31 -1.18 -17.51
CA ALA A 605 -6.21 -0.41 -16.63
C ALA A 605 -5.76 -0.36 -15.15
N SER A 606 -4.48 -0.64 -14.88
CA SER A 606 -3.97 -0.85 -13.52
C SER A 606 -3.23 0.41 -13.05
N PRO A 607 -3.22 0.73 -11.74
CA PRO A 607 -2.41 1.82 -11.21
C PRO A 607 -0.92 1.70 -11.60
N VAL A 608 -0.27 2.84 -11.88
CA VAL A 608 1.17 2.90 -12.13
C VAL A 608 1.93 2.56 -10.83
N SER A 609 3.08 1.91 -10.94
CA SER A 609 3.86 1.48 -9.77
C SER A 609 4.77 2.59 -9.26
N GLU A 610 4.84 2.77 -7.94
CA GLU A 610 5.65 3.79 -7.25
C GLU A 610 7.16 3.76 -7.56
N PHE A 611 7.68 2.62 -8.05
CA PHE A 611 9.08 2.46 -8.47
C PHE A 611 9.38 3.08 -9.84
N ILE A 612 8.37 3.64 -10.49
CA ILE A 612 8.43 4.19 -11.84
C ILE A 612 8.31 5.71 -11.72
N PRO A 613 9.32 6.49 -12.17
CA PRO A 613 9.41 7.91 -11.85
C PRO A 613 8.37 8.75 -12.59
N VAL A 614 7.93 9.82 -11.93
CA VAL A 614 7.32 10.96 -12.61
C VAL A 614 8.44 11.92 -12.99
N LEU A 615 8.63 12.13 -14.29
CA LEU A 615 9.57 13.11 -14.81
C LEU A 615 8.89 14.48 -14.77
N VAL A 616 9.29 15.33 -13.82
CA VAL A 616 8.89 16.75 -13.80
C VAL A 616 9.99 17.52 -14.54
N ILE A 617 9.63 18.16 -15.66
CA ILE A 617 10.59 18.79 -16.59
C ILE A 617 10.19 20.23 -16.89
N ASP A 618 11.18 21.13 -17.00
CA ASP A 618 10.98 22.50 -17.51
C ASP A 618 10.53 22.43 -18.97
N HIS A 619 9.38 23.02 -19.28
CA HIS A 619 8.64 22.79 -20.54
C HIS A 619 9.44 23.22 -21.78
N HIS A 620 10.19 24.32 -21.69
CA HIS A 620 10.90 24.89 -22.84
C HIS A 620 12.32 24.34 -23.02
N THR A 621 13.03 24.00 -21.93
CA THR A 621 14.39 23.45 -22.01
C THR A 621 14.43 21.93 -22.03
N GLN A 622 13.33 21.26 -21.66
CA GLN A 622 13.18 19.80 -21.59
C GLN A 622 14.22 19.11 -20.66
N ASN A 623 14.76 19.87 -19.70
CA ASN A 623 15.56 19.34 -18.59
C ASN A 623 14.65 19.04 -17.39
N TYR A 624 15.11 18.22 -16.45
CA TYR A 624 14.46 18.08 -15.15
C TYR A 624 14.27 19.43 -14.46
N ALA A 625 13.10 19.63 -13.84
CA ALA A 625 12.83 20.76 -12.98
C ALA A 625 13.87 20.84 -11.85
N ARG A 626 14.22 22.06 -11.43
CA ARG A 626 15.35 22.28 -10.51
C ARG A 626 15.02 21.89 -9.06
N TYR A 627 13.78 22.14 -8.67
CA TYR A 627 13.14 21.71 -7.43
C TYR A 627 11.80 21.12 -7.81
N PHE A 628 11.56 19.87 -7.49
CA PHE A 628 10.31 19.20 -7.79
C PHE A 628 10.06 18.06 -6.81
N SER A 629 8.82 17.58 -6.79
CA SER A 629 8.44 16.39 -6.04
C SER A 629 7.17 15.78 -6.59
N PHE A 630 6.84 14.58 -6.13
CA PHE A 630 5.57 13.95 -6.41
C PHE A 630 5.13 13.04 -5.27
N ALA A 631 3.82 12.89 -5.08
CA ALA A 631 3.21 11.97 -4.15
C ALA A 631 2.13 11.14 -4.86
N TRP A 632 2.24 9.83 -4.78
CA TRP A 632 1.27 8.86 -5.29
C TRP A 632 0.32 8.44 -4.18
N GLU A 633 -0.98 8.39 -4.45
CA GLU A 633 -1.93 7.89 -3.45
C GLU A 633 -1.96 6.36 -3.41
N TRP A 634 -1.45 5.83 -2.29
CA TRP A 634 -1.75 4.50 -1.78
C TRP A 634 -2.54 4.65 -0.47
N VAL A 635 -3.79 4.20 -0.49
CA VAL A 635 -4.70 4.19 0.65
C VAL A 635 -4.09 3.36 1.78
N GLY A 636 -4.00 3.94 2.98
CA GLY A 636 -3.34 3.33 4.13
C GLY A 636 -1.81 3.21 4.04
N PHE A 637 -1.15 3.88 3.09
CA PHE A 637 0.24 3.61 2.68
C PHE A 637 0.49 2.13 2.29
N ALA A 638 -0.53 1.43 1.81
CA ALA A 638 -0.43 0.04 1.37
C ALA A 638 -0.15 -0.04 -0.15
N PRO A 639 1.05 -0.46 -0.61
CA PRO A 639 1.44 -0.48 -2.01
C PRO A 639 0.81 -1.68 -2.77
N SER A 640 -0.51 -1.74 -2.82
CA SER A 640 -1.32 -2.76 -3.50
C SER A 640 -2.28 -2.10 -4.49
N ARG A 641 -2.58 -2.77 -5.62
CA ARG A 641 -3.38 -2.17 -6.71
C ARG A 641 -4.81 -1.86 -6.31
N GLU A 642 -5.31 -2.60 -5.34
CA GLU A 642 -6.63 -2.49 -4.72
C GLU A 642 -6.73 -1.22 -3.84
N MET A 643 -5.58 -0.73 -3.37
CA MET A 643 -5.42 0.46 -2.52
C MET A 643 -4.88 1.69 -3.26
N SER A 644 -4.57 1.64 -4.56
CA SER A 644 -4.25 2.87 -5.31
C SER A 644 -5.47 3.41 -6.04
N THR A 645 -5.56 4.73 -6.11
CA THR A 645 -6.67 5.48 -6.70
C THR A 645 -6.33 6.09 -8.05
N GLY A 646 -5.06 6.00 -8.49
CA GLY A 646 -4.55 6.78 -9.62
C GLY A 646 -4.46 8.29 -9.35
N THR A 647 -4.51 8.73 -8.08
CA THR A 647 -4.26 10.13 -7.71
C THR A 647 -2.76 10.38 -7.57
N LEU A 648 -2.29 11.44 -8.22
CA LEU A 648 -0.90 11.89 -8.25
C LEU A 648 -0.87 13.40 -7.97
N VAL A 649 -0.13 13.82 -6.95
CA VAL A 649 0.18 15.23 -6.72
C VAL A 649 1.61 15.49 -7.18
N VAL A 650 1.81 16.50 -8.03
CA VAL A 650 3.14 17.01 -8.42
C VAL A 650 3.37 18.35 -7.73
N TYR A 651 4.57 18.55 -7.19
CA TYR A 651 5.00 19.80 -6.57
C TYR A 651 6.14 20.41 -7.39
N GLU A 652 6.09 21.71 -7.64
CA GLU A 652 7.08 22.43 -8.45
C GLU A 652 7.16 23.91 -7.99
N ASN A 653 8.20 24.64 -8.39
CA ASN A 653 8.30 26.08 -8.21
C ASN A 653 8.90 26.73 -9.47
N PRO A 654 8.05 27.08 -10.47
CA PRO A 654 8.51 27.52 -11.77
C PRO A 654 9.31 28.83 -11.73
N ARG A 655 9.15 29.64 -10.67
CA ARG A 655 9.95 30.86 -10.44
C ARG A 655 11.43 30.58 -10.15
N LEU A 656 11.82 29.33 -9.89
CA LEU A 656 13.20 28.89 -9.65
C LEU A 656 13.84 28.18 -10.87
N ALA A 657 13.05 27.94 -11.92
CA ALA A 657 13.47 27.38 -13.21
C ALA A 657 13.97 28.48 -14.18
N GLN A 658 14.33 28.10 -15.41
CA GLN A 658 14.70 29.08 -16.46
C GLN A 658 13.46 29.61 -17.18
N THR A 659 12.41 28.80 -17.28
CA THR A 659 11.10 29.21 -17.77
C THR A 659 10.01 28.83 -16.77
N PRO A 660 8.95 29.65 -16.59
CA PRO A 660 7.99 29.48 -15.51
C PRO A 660 6.91 28.43 -15.82
N THR A 661 7.26 27.35 -16.53
CA THR A 661 6.34 26.32 -17.02
C THR A 661 6.96 24.93 -16.96
N PHE A 662 6.20 23.94 -16.51
CA PHE A 662 6.66 22.54 -16.42
C PHE A 662 5.69 21.53 -17.03
N ASP A 663 6.21 20.40 -17.50
CA ASP A 663 5.44 19.21 -17.88
C ASP A 663 5.65 18.09 -16.83
N ALA A 664 4.64 17.25 -16.64
CA ALA A 664 4.75 16.03 -15.84
C ALA A 664 4.52 14.80 -16.74
N VAL A 665 5.53 13.94 -16.84
CA VAL A 665 5.50 12.71 -17.65
C VAL A 665 5.59 11.50 -16.74
N VAL A 666 4.63 10.59 -16.87
CA VAL A 666 4.53 9.39 -16.02
C VAL A 666 5.13 8.21 -16.78
N GLU A 667 6.21 7.60 -16.28
CA GLU A 667 6.82 6.45 -16.95
C GLU A 667 6.01 5.13 -16.77
N LEU A 668 6.36 4.11 -17.55
CA LEU A 668 5.98 2.70 -17.39
C LEU A 668 7.21 1.75 -17.42
N GLY A 669 8.40 2.29 -17.67
CA GLY A 669 9.65 1.54 -17.77
C GLY A 669 9.82 0.71 -19.06
N GLY A 670 11.05 0.29 -19.31
CA GLY A 670 11.41 -0.57 -20.45
C GLY A 670 10.98 -0.01 -21.81
N THR A 671 10.43 -0.87 -22.67
CA THR A 671 9.90 -0.50 -24.00
C THR A 671 8.47 0.07 -23.96
N ARG A 672 7.86 0.20 -22.77
CA ARG A 672 6.49 0.74 -22.59
C ARG A 672 6.46 2.26 -22.43
N TRP A 673 7.65 2.86 -22.25
CA TRP A 673 7.93 4.29 -22.09
C TRP A 673 7.05 5.02 -21.07
N PHE A 674 5.94 5.61 -21.49
CA PHE A 674 5.14 6.53 -20.69
C PHE A 674 3.69 6.05 -20.59
N ALA A 675 3.05 6.21 -19.43
CA ALA A 675 1.60 6.05 -19.26
C ALA A 675 0.87 7.31 -19.73
N ALA A 676 1.27 8.47 -19.21
CA ALA A 676 0.63 9.76 -19.43
C ALA A 676 1.68 10.87 -19.68
N ILE A 677 1.28 11.88 -20.44
CA ILE A 677 2.03 13.13 -20.64
C ILE A 677 1.09 14.27 -20.26
N PHE A 678 1.46 15.08 -19.27
CA PHE A 678 0.67 16.24 -18.83
C PHE A 678 1.45 17.51 -19.14
N ASN A 679 1.06 18.22 -20.21
CA ASN A 679 1.79 19.39 -20.73
C ASN A 679 0.91 20.65 -20.92
N ASN A 680 -0.26 20.71 -20.27
CA ASN A 680 -1.22 21.82 -20.36
C ASN A 680 -1.52 22.25 -21.82
N ARG A 681 -1.76 21.26 -22.69
CA ARG A 681 -2.01 21.43 -24.13
C ARG A 681 -0.85 22.13 -24.87
N GLY A 682 0.37 21.70 -24.59
CA GLY A 682 1.59 22.21 -25.21
C GLY A 682 1.99 23.62 -24.72
N LYS A 683 1.82 23.88 -23.42
CA LYS A 683 2.21 25.15 -22.78
C LYS A 683 3.00 24.98 -21.49
N GLY A 684 2.98 23.79 -20.89
CA GLY A 684 3.39 23.54 -19.52
C GLY A 684 2.41 24.12 -18.49
N TYR A 685 2.39 23.52 -17.30
CA TYR A 685 1.66 24.02 -16.14
C TYR A 685 2.43 25.19 -15.50
N VAL A 686 1.69 26.18 -15.02
CA VAL A 686 2.18 27.25 -14.15
C VAL A 686 1.47 27.07 -12.82
N VAL A 687 2.22 26.97 -11.72
CA VAL A 687 1.68 26.94 -10.37
C VAL A 687 2.55 27.82 -9.48
N GLU A 688 1.94 28.63 -8.62
CA GLU A 688 2.68 29.51 -7.72
C GLU A 688 2.90 28.88 -6.34
N PRO A 689 3.94 29.27 -5.58
CA PRO A 689 4.16 28.72 -4.24
C PRO A 689 3.01 29.06 -3.29
N GLY A 690 2.41 28.04 -2.66
CA GLY A 690 1.16 28.15 -1.90
C GLY A 690 -0.12 28.17 -2.75
N GLN A 691 -0.05 27.82 -4.04
CA GLN A 691 -1.20 27.57 -4.91
C GLN A 691 -1.37 26.07 -5.18
N GLN A 692 -2.61 25.60 -5.20
CA GLN A 692 -2.99 24.28 -5.70
C GLN A 692 -3.83 24.39 -6.97
N ILE A 693 -3.59 23.49 -7.93
CA ILE A 693 -4.40 23.32 -9.13
C ILE A 693 -4.88 21.87 -9.18
N ILE A 694 -6.16 21.65 -8.90
CA ILE A 694 -6.80 20.36 -9.19
C ILE A 694 -7.16 20.36 -10.68
N VAL A 695 -6.71 19.35 -11.44
CA VAL A 695 -6.96 19.24 -12.89
C VAL A 695 -8.24 18.41 -13.11
N PRO A 696 -9.42 19.02 -13.32
CA PRO A 696 -10.66 18.27 -13.42
C PRO A 696 -10.68 17.38 -14.66
N PHE A 697 -11.30 16.21 -14.54
CA PHE A 697 -11.46 15.24 -15.63
C PHE A 697 -10.11 14.87 -16.31
N THR A 698 -9.07 14.66 -15.48
CA THR A 698 -7.65 14.64 -15.86
C THR A 698 -7.32 13.78 -17.09
N ILE A 699 -8.02 12.66 -17.28
CA ILE A 699 -7.85 11.74 -18.41
C ILE A 699 -7.90 12.44 -19.78
N ARG A 700 -8.68 13.51 -19.88
CA ARG A 700 -8.80 14.36 -21.07
C ARG A 700 -7.47 15.01 -21.47
N GLU A 701 -6.66 15.42 -20.50
CA GLU A 701 -5.34 16.02 -20.78
C GLU A 701 -4.28 14.94 -21.05
N ALA A 702 -4.46 13.70 -20.58
CA ALA A 702 -3.56 12.58 -20.88
C ALA A 702 -3.56 12.22 -22.39
N PHE A 703 -4.74 12.22 -23.03
CA PHE A 703 -4.84 12.08 -24.49
C PHE A 703 -4.12 13.24 -25.22
N LEU A 704 -4.42 14.48 -24.83
CA LEU A 704 -3.88 15.68 -25.50
C LEU A 704 -2.34 15.75 -25.42
N GLY A 705 -1.75 15.28 -24.32
CA GLY A 705 -0.31 15.17 -24.18
C GLY A 705 0.37 14.25 -25.20
N PHE A 706 -0.26 13.11 -25.56
CA PHE A 706 0.24 12.26 -26.64
C PHE A 706 -0.06 12.83 -28.02
N ARG A 707 -1.31 13.28 -28.26
CA ARG A 707 -1.76 13.81 -29.56
C ARG A 707 -0.85 14.92 -30.10
N LEU A 708 -0.46 15.86 -29.26
CA LEU A 708 0.45 16.95 -29.65
C LEU A 708 1.85 16.44 -30.04
N VAL A 709 2.37 15.45 -29.32
CA VAL A 709 3.69 14.86 -29.57
C VAL A 709 3.70 13.99 -30.83
N ASP A 710 2.61 13.28 -31.10
CA ASP A 710 2.49 12.40 -32.27
C ASP A 710 2.15 13.17 -33.54
N GLU A 711 1.34 14.22 -33.50
CA GLU A 711 1.13 15.09 -34.68
C GLU A 711 2.44 15.70 -35.20
N GLU A 712 3.32 16.18 -34.29
CA GLU A 712 4.64 16.68 -34.66
C GLU A 712 5.53 15.56 -35.25
N ARG A 713 5.57 14.39 -34.59
CA ARG A 713 6.41 13.27 -35.02
C ARG A 713 5.94 12.59 -36.30
N VAL A 714 4.63 12.46 -36.53
CA VAL A 714 4.07 11.96 -37.80
C VAL A 714 4.42 12.93 -38.93
N LYS A 715 4.30 14.25 -38.70
CA LYS A 715 4.72 15.27 -39.67
C LYS A 715 6.20 15.16 -40.01
N ALA A 716 7.07 14.97 -39.01
CA ALA A 716 8.50 14.72 -39.22
C ALA A 716 8.76 13.41 -39.99
N ALA A 717 8.15 12.30 -39.56
CA ALA A 717 8.27 10.98 -40.20
C ALA A 717 7.83 11.01 -41.68
N LYS A 718 6.70 11.67 -42.00
CA LYS A 718 6.26 11.91 -43.37
C LYS A 718 7.28 12.70 -44.18
N SER A 719 7.85 13.77 -43.61
CA SER A 719 8.88 14.57 -44.30
C SER A 719 10.14 13.76 -44.64
N SER A 720 10.48 12.76 -43.82
CA SER A 720 11.57 11.80 -44.07
C SER A 720 11.21 10.66 -45.04
N ARG A 721 9.98 10.62 -45.58
CA ARG A 721 9.42 9.52 -46.39
C ARG A 721 9.21 8.18 -45.65
N LEU A 722 9.10 8.21 -44.31
CA LEU A 722 8.83 7.01 -43.52
C LEU A 722 7.34 6.61 -43.63
N PHE A 723 7.06 5.32 -43.83
CA PHE A 723 5.70 4.80 -43.97
C PHE A 723 4.96 4.74 -42.62
N VAL A 724 3.97 5.62 -42.43
CA VAL A 724 3.25 5.80 -41.15
C VAL A 724 1.74 5.58 -41.23
N GLU A 725 1.21 5.12 -42.36
CA GLU A 725 -0.24 4.92 -42.59
C GLU A 725 -0.94 4.07 -41.49
N PRO A 726 -0.37 2.97 -40.95
CA PRO A 726 -1.00 2.22 -39.84
C PRO A 726 -1.06 2.99 -38.51
N ILE A 727 -0.16 3.96 -38.31
CA ILE A 727 -0.12 4.84 -37.15
C ILE A 727 -1.20 5.91 -37.31
N GLU A 728 -1.34 6.48 -38.50
CA GLU A 728 -2.41 7.45 -38.80
C GLU A 728 -3.82 6.84 -38.71
N LEU A 729 -3.98 5.58 -39.13
CA LEU A 729 -5.23 4.83 -38.91
C LEU A 729 -5.53 4.73 -37.40
N THR A 730 -4.53 4.37 -36.59
CA THR A 730 -4.67 4.31 -35.13
C THR A 730 -5.00 5.69 -34.51
N MET A 731 -4.39 6.77 -35.00
CA MET A 731 -4.72 8.14 -34.56
C MET A 731 -6.10 8.61 -35.05
N SER A 732 -6.64 8.00 -36.11
CA SER A 732 -8.00 8.26 -36.59
C SER A 732 -9.02 7.54 -35.71
N GLU A 733 -8.81 6.24 -35.41
CA GLU A 733 -9.56 5.48 -34.39
C GLU A 733 -9.59 6.26 -33.05
N ALA A 734 -8.42 6.74 -32.59
CA ALA A 734 -8.29 7.51 -31.36
C ALA A 734 -9.02 8.87 -31.41
N LYS A 735 -9.13 9.48 -32.59
CA LYS A 735 -9.83 10.76 -32.79
C LYS A 735 -11.35 10.58 -32.77
N GLU A 736 -11.87 9.50 -33.34
CA GLU A 736 -13.31 9.21 -33.35
C GLU A 736 -13.84 8.99 -31.92
N GLU A 737 -13.11 8.24 -31.09
CA GLU A 737 -13.44 8.10 -29.66
C GLU A 737 -13.27 9.42 -28.89
N TRP A 738 -12.25 10.24 -29.21
CA TRP A 738 -12.11 11.57 -28.61
C TRP A 738 -13.28 12.50 -28.95
N GLU A 739 -13.75 12.50 -30.21
CA GLU A 739 -14.88 13.33 -30.63
C GLU A 739 -16.19 12.88 -29.96
N ARG A 740 -16.42 11.56 -29.82
CA ARG A 740 -17.53 11.01 -29.03
C ARG A 740 -17.43 11.39 -27.54
N ALA A 741 -16.24 11.30 -26.94
CA ALA A 741 -16.02 11.69 -25.55
C ALA A 741 -16.29 13.19 -25.30
N GLU A 742 -15.89 14.06 -26.24
CA GLU A 742 -16.22 15.48 -26.21
C GLU A 742 -17.72 15.75 -26.45
N GLU A 743 -18.48 14.87 -27.10
CA GLU A 743 -19.94 14.97 -27.18
C GLU A 743 -20.61 14.59 -25.86
N TYR A 744 -20.28 13.44 -25.28
CA TYR A 744 -20.74 13.04 -23.96
C TYR A 744 -20.38 14.06 -22.87
N LEU A 745 -19.20 14.69 -22.94
CA LEU A 745 -18.80 15.76 -22.03
C LEU A 745 -19.71 17.00 -22.13
N LYS A 746 -20.18 17.38 -23.33
CA LYS A 746 -21.13 18.49 -23.53
C LYS A 746 -22.53 18.14 -23.00
N GLU A 747 -22.93 16.88 -23.14
CA GLU A 747 -24.18 16.34 -22.58
C GLU A 747 -24.11 16.07 -21.06
N LYS A 748 -22.91 16.19 -20.46
CA LYS A 748 -22.61 15.84 -19.05
C LYS A 748 -22.89 14.37 -18.70
N LYS A 749 -22.69 13.49 -19.67
CA LYS A 749 -22.62 12.03 -19.52
C LYS A 749 -21.22 11.64 -19.08
N TRP A 750 -20.90 11.92 -17.81
CA TRP A 750 -19.53 11.83 -17.30
C TRP A 750 -18.97 10.40 -17.36
N TYR A 751 -19.82 9.39 -17.25
CA TYR A 751 -19.43 7.99 -17.22
C TYR A 751 -18.97 7.49 -18.60
N GLU A 752 -19.76 7.70 -19.64
CA GLU A 752 -19.43 7.36 -21.03
C GLU A 752 -18.35 8.29 -21.59
N ALA A 753 -18.35 9.58 -21.23
CA ALA A 753 -17.26 10.49 -21.58
C ALA A 753 -15.91 9.95 -21.08
N ARG A 754 -15.83 9.54 -19.81
CA ARG A 754 -14.63 8.89 -19.25
C ARG A 754 -14.29 7.60 -19.99
N GLY A 755 -15.29 6.78 -20.33
CA GLY A 755 -15.13 5.55 -21.13
C GLY A 755 -14.42 5.79 -22.46
N SER A 756 -14.97 6.64 -23.32
CA SER A 756 -14.36 6.96 -24.62
C SER A 756 -13.03 7.72 -24.48
N TYR A 757 -12.79 8.54 -23.44
CA TYR A 757 -11.44 9.09 -23.20
C TYR A 757 -10.40 8.02 -22.82
N VAL A 758 -10.77 6.94 -22.10
CA VAL A 758 -9.86 5.79 -21.87
C VAL A 758 -9.47 5.16 -23.21
N LEU A 759 -10.44 4.90 -24.09
CA LEU A 759 -10.18 4.33 -25.42
C LEU A 759 -9.31 5.26 -26.27
N ALA A 760 -9.67 6.55 -26.36
CA ALA A 760 -8.92 7.53 -27.12
C ALA A 760 -7.46 7.61 -26.65
N TRP A 761 -7.22 7.72 -25.34
CA TRP A 761 -5.87 7.76 -24.76
C TRP A 761 -5.08 6.46 -24.98
N MET A 762 -5.72 5.29 -24.82
CA MET A 762 -5.10 4.00 -25.10
C MET A 762 -4.67 3.88 -26.57
N LEU A 763 -5.55 4.27 -27.51
CA LEU A 763 -5.30 4.23 -28.95
C LEU A 763 -4.22 5.24 -29.35
N GLU A 764 -4.26 6.47 -28.81
CA GLU A 764 -3.23 7.49 -29.06
C GLU A 764 -1.86 7.04 -28.55
N ARG A 765 -1.79 6.49 -27.33
CA ARG A 765 -0.53 5.97 -26.79
C ARG A 765 -0.04 4.73 -27.58
N LYS A 766 -0.94 3.90 -28.11
CA LYS A 766 -0.62 2.81 -29.06
C LYS A 766 0.00 3.38 -30.34
N ALA A 767 -0.48 4.52 -30.86
CA ALA A 767 0.16 5.24 -31.96
C ALA A 767 1.57 5.73 -31.58
N TYR A 768 1.72 6.41 -30.44
CA TYR A 768 3.01 6.90 -29.91
C TYR A 768 4.06 5.80 -29.80
N VAL A 769 3.69 4.65 -29.22
CA VAL A 769 4.59 3.51 -29.06
C VAL A 769 5.01 2.95 -30.43
N ASN A 770 4.07 2.79 -31.37
CA ASN A 770 4.38 2.30 -32.72
C ASN A 770 5.28 3.28 -33.49
N LEU A 771 4.97 4.58 -33.46
CA LEU A 771 5.71 5.66 -34.10
C LEU A 771 7.13 5.79 -33.56
N ARG A 772 7.29 5.72 -32.23
CA ARG A 772 8.62 5.77 -31.59
C ARG A 772 9.47 4.54 -31.90
N ASN A 773 8.86 3.34 -31.98
CA ASN A 773 9.57 2.15 -32.49
C ASN A 773 10.01 2.35 -33.95
N PHE A 774 9.12 2.78 -34.85
CA PHE A 774 9.45 3.03 -36.27
C PHE A 774 10.59 4.05 -36.45
N ILE A 775 10.60 5.13 -35.66
CA ILE A 775 11.69 6.13 -35.65
C ILE A 775 13.00 5.51 -35.14
N PHE A 776 12.95 4.68 -34.09
CA PHE A 776 14.13 3.99 -33.58
C PHE A 776 14.68 2.94 -34.54
N ASP A 777 13.83 2.10 -35.16
CA ASP A 777 14.25 1.09 -36.14
C ASP A 777 14.92 1.75 -37.36
N ALA A 778 14.32 2.84 -37.88
CA ALA A 778 14.95 3.65 -38.93
C ALA A 778 16.29 4.26 -38.48
N SER A 779 16.39 4.72 -37.23
CA SER A 779 17.63 5.28 -36.67
C SER A 779 18.72 4.22 -36.51
N TYR A 780 18.41 3.05 -35.96
CA TYR A 780 19.36 1.95 -35.79
C TYR A 780 19.81 1.35 -37.13
N ALA A 781 18.91 1.26 -38.12
CA ALA A 781 19.27 0.86 -39.48
C ALA A 781 20.36 1.76 -40.08
N SER A 782 20.34 3.07 -39.83
CA SER A 782 21.38 3.99 -40.33
C SER A 782 22.78 3.65 -39.78
N VAL A 783 22.90 3.23 -38.51
CA VAL A 783 24.17 2.83 -37.89
C VAL A 783 24.69 1.53 -38.51
N PHE A 784 23.80 0.58 -38.80
CA PHE A 784 24.14 -0.63 -39.53
C PHE A 784 24.61 -0.33 -40.97
N PHE A 785 23.95 0.59 -41.68
CA PHE A 785 24.36 1.00 -43.01
C PHE A 785 25.68 1.79 -43.02
N LEU A 786 25.97 2.62 -42.01
CA LEU A 786 27.29 3.23 -41.82
C LEU A 786 28.38 2.17 -41.64
N LEU A 787 28.11 1.13 -40.83
CA LEU A 787 29.05 0.02 -40.62
C LEU A 787 29.29 -0.78 -41.92
N LEU A 788 28.25 -1.02 -42.71
CA LEU A 788 28.31 -1.71 -44.00
C LEU A 788 28.98 -0.86 -45.10
N ALA A 789 28.89 0.47 -45.02
CA ALA A 789 29.54 1.39 -45.95
C ALA A 789 31.08 1.30 -45.90
N LEU A 790 31.69 0.90 -44.78
CA LEU A 790 33.15 0.68 -44.69
C LEU A 790 33.65 -0.48 -45.58
N PRO A 791 33.23 -1.75 -45.42
CA PRO A 791 33.66 -2.81 -46.32
C PRO A 791 33.18 -2.57 -47.76
N PHE A 792 32.01 -1.95 -47.96
CA PHE A 792 31.54 -1.58 -49.30
C PHE A 792 32.48 -0.59 -50.00
N ALA A 793 32.81 0.55 -49.36
CA ALA A 793 33.73 1.54 -49.95
C ALA A 793 35.13 0.97 -50.20
N TYR A 794 35.61 0.06 -49.33
CA TYR A 794 36.89 -0.63 -49.56
C TYR A 794 36.83 -1.57 -50.77
N LEU A 795 35.80 -2.43 -50.88
CA LEU A 795 35.63 -3.33 -52.02
C LEU A 795 35.39 -2.56 -53.33
N LEU A 796 34.70 -1.42 -53.26
CA LEU A 796 34.44 -0.54 -54.39
C LEU A 796 35.71 0.20 -54.88
N GLU A 797 36.59 0.63 -53.97
CA GLU A 797 37.92 1.15 -54.34
C GLU A 797 38.72 0.08 -55.12
N ARG A 798 38.72 -1.15 -54.61
CA ARG A 798 39.42 -2.29 -55.25
C ARG A 798 38.85 -2.68 -56.60
N LEU A 799 37.54 -2.47 -56.83
CA LEU A 799 36.88 -2.79 -58.09
C LEU A 799 37.05 -1.67 -59.14
N ILE A 800 36.93 -0.40 -58.73
CA ILE A 800 36.95 0.75 -59.64
C ILE A 800 38.38 1.24 -59.90
N PHE A 801 39.20 1.41 -58.86
CA PHE A 801 40.49 2.09 -58.95
C PHE A 801 41.68 1.15 -58.84
N GLU A 802 41.73 0.32 -57.79
CA GLU A 802 42.83 -0.60 -57.48
C GLU A 802 44.17 0.13 -57.25
N PHE A 803 44.18 1.21 -56.46
CA PHE A 803 45.41 1.99 -56.24
C PHE A 803 46.47 1.18 -55.48
N GLU A 804 47.66 1.04 -56.08
CA GLU A 804 48.82 0.40 -55.45
C GLU A 804 49.42 1.25 -54.32
N ASP A 805 49.50 2.57 -54.52
CA ASP A 805 49.90 3.55 -53.52
C ASP A 805 48.88 3.62 -52.36
N VAL A 806 49.37 3.49 -51.13
CA VAL A 806 48.53 3.42 -49.92
C VAL A 806 47.84 4.75 -49.62
N ARG A 807 48.47 5.91 -49.91
CA ARG A 807 47.86 7.23 -49.65
C ARG A 807 46.71 7.50 -50.62
N ARG A 808 46.90 7.20 -51.91
CA ARG A 808 45.86 7.29 -52.94
C ARG A 808 44.71 6.33 -52.66
N ARG A 809 45.02 5.09 -52.25
CA ARG A 809 44.03 4.10 -51.82
C ARG A 809 43.18 4.59 -50.65
N VAL A 810 43.81 5.08 -49.57
CA VAL A 810 43.10 5.59 -48.39
C VAL A 810 42.27 6.84 -48.73
N GLY A 811 42.80 7.75 -49.56
CA GLY A 811 42.05 8.91 -50.05
C GLY A 811 40.82 8.53 -50.89
N ALA A 812 40.96 7.57 -51.81
CA ALA A 812 39.86 7.07 -52.63
C ALA A 812 38.81 6.31 -51.81
N PHE A 813 39.25 5.50 -50.83
CA PHE A 813 38.38 4.84 -49.86
C PHE A 813 37.55 5.85 -49.04
N ILE A 814 38.19 6.88 -48.48
CA ILE A 814 37.51 7.93 -47.72
C ILE A 814 36.54 8.71 -48.62
N GLY A 815 36.94 9.04 -49.85
CA GLY A 815 36.08 9.72 -50.82
C GLY A 815 34.84 8.91 -51.19
N LEU A 816 35.00 7.60 -51.44
CA LEU A 816 33.88 6.69 -51.69
C LEU A 816 32.97 6.52 -50.46
N PHE A 817 33.54 6.40 -49.27
CA PHE A 817 32.77 6.33 -48.02
C PHE A 817 31.93 7.60 -47.81
N ILE A 818 32.53 8.79 -47.98
CA ILE A 818 31.81 10.08 -47.90
C ILE A 818 30.71 10.17 -48.97
N ALA A 819 30.96 9.74 -50.21
CA ALA A 819 29.95 9.73 -51.26
C ALA A 819 28.76 8.80 -50.94
N VAL A 820 29.03 7.62 -50.35
CA VAL A 820 27.99 6.68 -49.89
C VAL A 820 27.19 7.25 -48.72
N VAL A 821 27.86 7.90 -47.75
CA VAL A 821 27.17 8.60 -46.65
C VAL A 821 26.27 9.71 -47.20
N ILE A 822 26.77 10.57 -48.09
CA ILE A 822 25.98 11.64 -48.72
C ILE A 822 24.75 11.08 -49.46
N PHE A 823 24.90 9.99 -50.20
CA PHE A 823 23.76 9.30 -50.83
C PHE A 823 22.73 8.81 -49.80
N MET A 824 23.19 8.23 -48.69
CA MET A 824 22.32 7.80 -47.59
C MET A 824 21.60 8.96 -46.89
N LEU A 825 22.19 10.18 -46.84
CA LEU A 825 21.51 11.37 -46.30
C LEU A 825 20.26 11.79 -47.10
N PHE A 826 20.21 11.47 -48.40
CA PHE A 826 19.09 11.82 -49.27
C PHE A 826 18.03 10.71 -49.38
N GLU A 827 18.42 9.44 -49.29
CA GLU A 827 17.53 8.31 -49.58
C GLU A 827 17.16 7.43 -48.36
N HIS A 828 17.87 7.51 -47.23
CA HIS A 828 17.60 6.66 -46.07
C HIS A 828 17.01 7.46 -44.89
N PRO A 829 15.73 7.24 -44.50
CA PRO A 829 14.97 8.11 -43.59
C PRO A 829 15.67 8.36 -42.25
N GLY A 830 16.29 7.32 -41.68
CA GLY A 830 16.98 7.40 -40.38
C GLY A 830 18.01 8.52 -40.27
N PHE A 831 18.73 8.87 -41.35
CA PHE A 831 19.73 9.94 -41.31
C PHE A 831 19.11 11.34 -41.14
N THR A 832 17.82 11.50 -41.46
CA THR A 832 17.06 12.74 -41.28
C THR A 832 16.25 12.77 -39.97
N LEU A 833 15.96 11.60 -39.39
CA LEU A 833 15.23 11.45 -38.12
C LEU A 833 16.13 11.45 -36.87
N ILE A 834 17.44 11.23 -37.06
CA ILE A 834 18.43 11.31 -35.97
C ILE A 834 18.59 12.76 -35.50
N ALA A 835 18.34 12.99 -34.21
CA ALA A 835 18.42 14.32 -33.57
C ALA A 835 19.80 15.02 -33.69
N SER A 836 20.90 14.28 -33.91
CA SER A 836 22.19 14.86 -34.25
C SER A 836 23.08 13.91 -35.07
N LEU A 837 23.05 14.05 -36.40
CA LEU A 837 23.92 13.33 -37.32
C LEU A 837 25.42 13.40 -36.95
N PRO A 838 25.99 14.55 -36.51
CA PRO A 838 27.38 14.61 -36.07
C PRO A 838 27.69 13.72 -34.87
N LEU A 839 26.75 13.55 -33.93
CA LEU A 839 26.94 12.69 -32.76
C LEU A 839 27.01 11.22 -33.16
N VAL A 840 26.17 10.78 -34.10
CA VAL A 840 26.22 9.41 -34.66
C VAL A 840 27.51 9.18 -35.45
N ALA A 841 27.98 10.17 -36.21
CA ALA A 841 29.28 10.09 -36.87
C ALA A 841 30.45 10.01 -35.87
N ILE A 842 30.41 10.77 -34.76
CA ILE A 842 31.41 10.70 -33.69
C ILE A 842 31.34 9.36 -32.95
N ALA A 843 30.16 8.86 -32.60
CA ALA A 843 29.98 7.55 -31.98
C ALA A 843 30.49 6.41 -32.88
N PHE A 844 30.24 6.51 -34.19
CA PHE A 844 30.77 5.58 -35.18
C PHE A 844 32.30 5.64 -35.31
N LEU A 845 32.88 6.85 -35.33
CA LEU A 845 34.33 7.03 -35.29
C LEU A 845 34.95 6.46 -34.01
N MET A 846 34.34 6.68 -32.85
CA MET A 846 34.78 6.07 -31.59
C MET A 846 34.69 4.55 -31.64
N LEU A 847 33.60 3.97 -32.17
CA LEU A 847 33.45 2.53 -32.37
C LEU A 847 34.61 1.95 -33.21
N VAL A 848 34.91 2.55 -34.36
CA VAL A 848 36.02 2.12 -35.24
C VAL A 848 37.38 2.30 -34.57
N LEU A 849 37.60 3.43 -33.90
CA LEU A 849 38.83 3.74 -33.15
C LEU A 849 39.03 2.84 -31.92
N THR A 850 37.96 2.22 -31.39
CA THR A 850 38.06 1.18 -30.36
C THR A 850 38.25 -0.22 -30.96
N LEU A 851 37.56 -0.54 -32.08
CA LEU A 851 37.63 -1.85 -32.72
C LEU A 851 39.03 -2.16 -33.27
N VAL A 852 39.70 -1.19 -33.89
CA VAL A 852 41.01 -1.41 -34.54
C VAL A 852 42.11 -1.76 -33.52
N PRO A 853 42.33 -0.99 -32.43
CA PRO A 853 43.24 -1.39 -31.36
C PRO A 853 42.83 -2.71 -30.71
N MET A 854 41.53 -2.94 -30.48
CA MET A 854 41.05 -4.21 -29.90
C MET A 854 41.46 -5.40 -30.78
N ILE A 855 41.22 -5.36 -32.09
CA ILE A 855 41.64 -6.41 -33.04
C ILE A 855 43.16 -6.62 -33.02
N ILE A 856 43.95 -5.53 -32.99
CA ILE A 856 45.41 -5.62 -32.90
C ILE A 856 45.85 -6.29 -31.59
N THR A 857 45.30 -5.88 -30.44
CA THR A 857 45.59 -6.47 -29.13
C THR A 857 45.15 -7.94 -29.05
N THR A 858 43.98 -8.29 -29.59
CA THR A 858 43.51 -9.69 -29.67
C THR A 858 44.43 -10.52 -30.57
N ASN A 859 44.89 -9.99 -31.71
CA ASN A 859 45.83 -10.69 -32.58
C ASN A 859 47.19 -10.90 -31.88
N HIS A 860 47.74 -9.89 -31.22
CA HIS A 860 48.97 -10.01 -30.41
C HIS A 860 48.80 -11.03 -29.27
N ALA A 861 47.63 -11.07 -28.61
CA ALA A 861 47.32 -12.07 -27.59
C ALA A 861 47.21 -13.48 -28.18
N ILE A 862 46.58 -13.65 -29.34
CA ILE A 862 46.51 -14.93 -30.07
C ILE A 862 47.91 -15.39 -30.50
N GLU A 863 48.79 -14.48 -30.93
CA GLU A 863 50.18 -14.79 -31.27
C GLU A 863 51.00 -15.19 -30.04
N ALA A 864 50.89 -14.47 -28.93
CA ALA A 864 51.52 -14.85 -27.66
C ALA A 864 51.01 -16.22 -27.14
N ILE A 865 49.71 -16.50 -27.29
CA ILE A 865 49.11 -17.81 -26.98
C ILE A 865 49.63 -18.91 -27.93
N LYS A 866 49.78 -18.63 -29.23
CA LYS A 866 50.40 -19.57 -30.19
C LYS A 866 51.87 -19.85 -29.85
N GLU A 867 52.61 -18.84 -29.39
CA GLU A 867 54.00 -19.01 -28.96
C GLU A 867 54.09 -19.83 -27.67
N LEU A 868 53.31 -19.51 -26.65
CA LEU A 868 53.19 -20.32 -25.42
C LEU A 868 52.79 -21.76 -25.74
N ARG A 869 51.79 -21.97 -26.60
CA ARG A 869 51.32 -23.30 -27.02
C ARG A 869 52.42 -24.10 -27.72
N THR A 870 53.21 -23.48 -28.60
CA THR A 870 54.33 -24.16 -29.26
C THR A 870 55.52 -24.42 -28.32
N ARG A 871 55.73 -23.60 -27.28
CA ARG A 871 56.70 -23.87 -26.21
C ARG A 871 56.29 -25.05 -25.31
N PHE A 872 55.00 -25.22 -25.00
CA PHE A 872 54.50 -26.28 -24.10
C PHE A 872 54.10 -27.61 -24.78
N ILE A 873 53.59 -27.58 -26.02
CA ILE A 873 52.99 -28.74 -26.69
C ILE A 873 53.78 -29.18 -27.95
N GLY A 874 54.72 -28.35 -28.42
CA GLY A 874 55.56 -28.64 -29.59
C GLY A 874 54.93 -28.25 -30.94
N LYS A 875 55.72 -28.36 -32.02
CA LYS A 875 55.37 -27.88 -33.36
C LYS A 875 54.64 -28.92 -34.21
N HIS A 876 53.32 -29.00 -34.05
CA HIS A 876 52.42 -29.55 -35.07
C HIS A 876 51.37 -28.51 -35.48
N PHE A 877 50.92 -28.60 -36.74
CA PHE A 877 50.20 -27.58 -37.50
C PHE A 877 50.96 -26.26 -37.73
N ALA A 878 51.55 -26.15 -38.93
CA ALA A 878 51.69 -24.86 -39.59
C ALA A 878 50.33 -24.48 -40.18
N GLU A 879 49.47 -23.83 -39.39
CA GLU A 879 48.27 -23.20 -39.95
C GLU A 879 48.68 -22.02 -40.84
N LEU A 880 48.46 -22.15 -42.15
CA LEU A 880 48.29 -20.99 -43.02
C LEU A 880 47.25 -20.07 -42.41
N ASP A 881 47.56 -18.77 -42.29
CA ASP A 881 46.58 -17.81 -41.81
C ASP A 881 45.39 -17.76 -42.79
N LYS A 882 44.25 -18.28 -42.32
CA LYS A 882 43.01 -18.39 -43.08
C LYS A 882 42.46 -17.01 -43.44
N LEU A 883 42.75 -15.97 -42.64
CA LEU A 883 42.40 -14.58 -42.97
C LEU A 883 43.25 -14.05 -44.13
N SER A 884 44.59 -14.11 -44.04
CA SER A 884 45.49 -13.69 -45.13
C SER A 884 45.21 -14.43 -46.44
N ALA A 885 44.97 -15.74 -46.37
CA ALA A 885 44.59 -16.54 -47.54
C ALA A 885 43.24 -16.09 -48.14
N MET A 886 42.24 -15.81 -47.30
CA MET A 886 40.93 -15.32 -47.72
C MET A 886 41.02 -13.90 -48.32
N VAL A 887 41.81 -13.00 -47.74
CA VAL A 887 42.05 -11.64 -48.25
C VAL A 887 42.78 -11.68 -49.61
N LEU A 888 43.76 -12.56 -49.78
CA LEU A 888 44.42 -12.80 -51.07
C LEU A 888 43.44 -13.36 -52.11
N ALA A 889 42.62 -14.35 -51.75
CA ALA A 889 41.61 -14.92 -52.63
C ALA A 889 40.54 -13.89 -53.04
N ALA A 890 40.07 -13.06 -52.11
CA ALA A 890 39.11 -11.98 -52.38
C ALA A 890 39.72 -10.91 -53.32
N SER A 891 40.97 -10.51 -53.08
CA SER A 891 41.71 -9.58 -53.95
C SER A 891 41.87 -10.14 -55.37
N LEU A 892 42.23 -11.42 -55.50
CA LEU A 892 42.33 -12.11 -56.79
C LEU A 892 40.96 -12.23 -57.49
N GLY A 893 39.89 -12.43 -56.72
CA GLY A 893 38.50 -12.42 -57.20
C GLY A 893 38.09 -11.07 -57.78
N LEU A 894 38.31 -9.98 -57.04
CA LEU A 894 38.03 -8.60 -57.47
C LEU A 894 38.77 -8.25 -58.76
N ARG A 895 40.05 -8.62 -58.88
CA ARG A 895 40.84 -8.41 -60.10
C ARG A 895 40.27 -9.18 -61.31
N ASN A 896 39.74 -10.39 -61.09
CA ASN A 896 39.07 -11.18 -62.14
C ASN A 896 37.69 -10.61 -62.53
N LEU A 897 36.94 -10.03 -61.59
CA LEU A 897 35.70 -9.31 -61.86
C LEU A 897 35.98 -8.07 -62.74
N ARG A 898 36.96 -7.25 -62.37
CA ARG A 898 37.39 -6.08 -63.16
C ARG A 898 37.79 -6.45 -64.59
N ARG A 899 38.53 -7.56 -64.78
CA ARG A 899 38.92 -8.08 -66.10
C ARG A 899 37.74 -8.52 -66.98
N ARG A 900 36.55 -8.74 -66.43
CA ARG A 900 35.33 -9.13 -67.14
C ARG A 900 34.20 -8.09 -66.98
N TRP A 901 34.58 -6.81 -66.92
CA TRP A 901 33.71 -5.67 -66.57
C TRP A 901 32.26 -5.78 -67.06
N LEU A 902 31.99 -5.99 -68.36
CA LEU A 902 30.63 -6.08 -68.89
C LEU A 902 29.78 -7.17 -68.22
N ARG A 903 30.35 -8.37 -68.01
CA ARG A 903 29.66 -9.47 -67.32
C ARG A 903 29.46 -9.18 -65.83
N THR A 904 30.43 -8.50 -65.21
CA THR A 904 30.35 -8.08 -63.81
C THR A 904 29.30 -6.99 -63.60
N THR A 905 29.26 -5.96 -64.44
CA THR A 905 28.23 -4.91 -64.40
C THR A 905 26.84 -5.49 -64.62
N LEU A 906 26.65 -6.35 -65.63
CA LEU A 906 25.36 -7.01 -65.86
C LEU A 906 24.94 -7.88 -64.67
N LEU A 907 25.86 -8.65 -64.08
CA LEU A 907 25.57 -9.50 -62.92
C LEU A 907 25.25 -8.67 -61.66
N ILE A 908 25.96 -7.55 -61.43
CA ILE A 908 25.66 -6.62 -60.33
C ILE A 908 24.28 -5.98 -60.53
N VAL A 909 23.97 -5.51 -61.74
CA VAL A 909 22.65 -4.93 -62.07
C VAL A 909 21.54 -5.98 -61.92
N SER A 910 21.74 -7.21 -62.38
CA SER A 910 20.77 -8.30 -62.18
C SER A 910 20.57 -8.65 -60.70
N ILE A 911 21.63 -8.63 -59.87
CA ILE A 911 21.50 -8.81 -58.42
C ILE A 911 20.76 -7.64 -57.79
N ILE A 912 21.09 -6.38 -58.13
CA ILE A 912 20.39 -5.21 -57.60
C ILE A 912 18.90 -5.24 -57.96
N ILE A 913 18.54 -5.56 -59.21
CA ILE A 913 17.14 -5.67 -59.64
C ILE A 913 16.45 -6.84 -58.93
N ALA A 914 17.09 -8.00 -58.80
CA ALA A 914 16.51 -9.16 -58.13
C ALA A 914 16.31 -8.93 -56.62
N THR A 915 17.29 -8.31 -55.94
CA THR A 915 17.19 -7.94 -54.53
C THR A 915 16.15 -6.84 -54.32
N MET A 916 16.10 -5.81 -55.18
CA MET A 916 15.07 -4.77 -55.13
C MET A 916 13.68 -5.37 -55.31
N ALA A 917 13.46 -6.19 -56.33
CA ALA A 917 12.19 -6.86 -56.56
C ALA A 917 11.80 -7.78 -55.38
N PHE A 918 12.75 -8.55 -54.84
CA PHE A 918 12.51 -9.40 -53.67
C PHE A 918 12.11 -8.58 -52.43
N VAL A 919 12.84 -7.51 -52.12
CA VAL A 919 12.54 -6.62 -50.99
C VAL A 919 11.20 -5.89 -51.19
N SER A 920 10.86 -5.47 -52.42
CA SER A 920 9.55 -4.88 -52.72
C SER A 920 8.37 -5.88 -52.67
N ILE A 921 8.63 -7.18 -52.83
CA ILE A 921 7.62 -8.24 -52.68
C ILE A 921 7.48 -8.66 -51.21
N VAL A 922 8.55 -8.64 -50.43
CA VAL A 922 8.53 -8.94 -48.98
C VAL A 922 8.06 -7.70 -48.20
N SER A 923 6.78 -7.37 -48.38
CA SER A 923 6.07 -6.43 -47.51
C SER A 923 5.90 -7.05 -46.13
N VAL A 924 6.69 -6.59 -45.15
CA VAL A 924 6.62 -7.06 -43.76
C VAL A 924 5.46 -6.37 -43.04
N LEU A 925 4.24 -6.77 -43.38
CA LEU A 925 3.06 -6.43 -42.59
C LEU A 925 3.15 -7.13 -41.23
N SER A 926 3.31 -6.35 -40.16
CA SER A 926 3.31 -6.84 -38.78
C SER A 926 1.88 -7.19 -38.35
N THR A 927 1.41 -8.38 -38.76
CA THR A 927 0.09 -8.89 -38.38
C THR A 927 0.11 -9.37 -36.93
N ARG A 928 -0.80 -8.85 -36.11
CA ARG A 928 -0.94 -9.29 -34.71
C ARG A 928 -1.61 -10.66 -34.66
N TYR A 929 -0.82 -11.70 -34.42
CA TYR A 929 -1.34 -13.04 -34.15
C TYR A 929 -1.73 -13.16 -32.67
N VAL A 930 -3.04 -13.30 -32.40
CA VAL A 930 -3.53 -13.69 -31.07
C VAL A 930 -3.30 -15.19 -30.91
N ALA A 931 -2.21 -15.55 -30.23
CA ALA A 931 -1.87 -16.96 -30.01
C ALA A 931 -2.82 -17.58 -28.97
N PRO A 932 -3.62 -18.62 -29.33
CA PRO A 932 -4.43 -19.33 -28.35
C PRO A 932 -3.51 -20.10 -27.39
N VAL A 933 -3.63 -19.81 -26.09
CA VAL A 933 -2.80 -20.48 -25.05
C VAL A 933 -3.25 -21.92 -24.84
N ALA A 934 -4.55 -22.16 -24.95
CA ALA A 934 -5.19 -23.47 -25.04
C ALA A 934 -6.57 -23.31 -25.69
N THR A 935 -7.07 -24.37 -26.32
CA THR A 935 -8.43 -24.48 -26.84
C THR A 935 -9.06 -25.76 -26.27
N PHE A 936 -10.25 -25.64 -25.70
CA PHE A 936 -11.01 -26.76 -25.16
C PHE A 936 -12.37 -26.77 -25.84
N GLU A 937 -12.80 -27.92 -26.36
CA GLU A 937 -14.19 -28.13 -26.77
C GLU A 937 -15.02 -28.43 -25.52
N VAL A 938 -16.08 -27.67 -25.31
CA VAL A 938 -16.98 -27.79 -24.16
C VAL A 938 -18.41 -27.65 -24.68
N GLU A 939 -19.24 -28.70 -24.54
CA GLU A 939 -20.59 -28.72 -25.13
C GLU A 939 -21.52 -27.62 -24.62
N ARG A 940 -21.23 -27.06 -23.43
CA ARG A 940 -21.97 -25.95 -22.79
C ARG A 940 -21.02 -24.96 -22.12
N GLY A 941 -20.09 -24.41 -22.91
CA GLY A 941 -19.17 -23.37 -22.46
C GLY A 941 -19.86 -22.01 -22.23
N TYR A 942 -19.15 -21.08 -21.57
CA TYR A 942 -19.54 -19.67 -21.54
C TYR A 942 -19.19 -19.01 -22.88
N GLU A 943 -20.19 -18.46 -23.58
CA GLU A 943 -20.01 -17.75 -24.84
C GLU A 943 -19.67 -16.27 -24.58
N GLY A 944 -18.38 -15.98 -24.37
CA GLY A 944 -17.92 -14.60 -24.14
C GLY A 944 -16.42 -14.46 -23.88
N LEU A 945 -16.00 -13.26 -23.45
CA LEU A 945 -14.60 -12.91 -23.23
C LEU A 945 -14.22 -12.97 -21.74
N LEU A 946 -13.54 -14.04 -21.33
CA LEU A 946 -12.96 -14.14 -19.99
C LEU A 946 -11.68 -13.30 -19.85
N ILE A 947 -11.80 -12.10 -19.31
CA ILE A 947 -10.66 -11.23 -18.96
C ILE A 947 -10.14 -11.63 -17.58
N ARG A 948 -8.84 -11.90 -17.46
CA ARG A 948 -8.16 -12.24 -16.19
C ARG A 948 -6.66 -11.98 -16.25
N GLN A 949 -6.03 -11.69 -15.12
CA GLN A 949 -4.56 -11.61 -15.05
C GLN A 949 -3.90 -12.99 -14.88
N ARG A 950 -2.63 -13.10 -15.32
CA ARG A 950 -1.84 -14.32 -15.17
C ARG A 950 -1.64 -14.66 -13.70
N GLY A 951 -2.08 -15.84 -13.30
CA GLY A 951 -1.98 -16.35 -11.92
C GLY A 951 -3.06 -15.82 -10.97
N PHE A 952 -4.27 -15.53 -11.47
CA PHE A 952 -5.45 -15.15 -10.68
C PHE A 952 -5.21 -13.94 -9.74
N ARG A 953 -4.36 -13.00 -10.18
CA ARG A 953 -4.22 -11.69 -9.51
C ARG A 953 -5.51 -10.88 -9.70
N PRO A 954 -5.92 -10.07 -8.71
CA PRO A 954 -7.06 -9.17 -8.85
C PRO A 954 -6.98 -8.29 -10.11
N LEU A 955 -8.15 -8.02 -10.68
CA LEU A 955 -8.35 -7.01 -11.71
C LEU A 955 -8.53 -5.62 -11.05
N PRO A 956 -8.27 -4.52 -11.78
CA PRO A 956 -8.61 -3.19 -11.31
C PRO A 956 -10.11 -3.08 -11.02
N SER A 957 -10.47 -2.51 -9.86
CA SER A 957 -11.85 -2.43 -9.34
C SER A 957 -12.84 -1.60 -10.16
N PHE A 958 -12.36 -0.91 -11.21
CA PHE A 958 -13.19 -0.15 -12.15
C PHE A 958 -13.13 -0.71 -13.58
N LEU A 959 -12.44 -1.83 -13.83
CA LEU A 959 -12.25 -2.36 -15.19
C LEU A 959 -13.56 -2.86 -15.81
N SER A 960 -14.41 -3.54 -15.05
CA SER A 960 -15.76 -3.95 -15.46
C SER A 960 -16.59 -2.77 -15.95
N LYS A 961 -16.67 -1.74 -15.10
CA LYS A 961 -17.34 -0.45 -15.34
C LYS A 961 -16.77 0.26 -16.58
N GLN A 962 -15.44 0.29 -16.73
CA GLN A 962 -14.75 0.85 -17.90
C GLN A 962 -15.08 0.09 -19.19
N ILE A 963 -15.12 -1.25 -19.18
CA ILE A 963 -15.48 -2.05 -20.37
C ILE A 963 -16.92 -1.75 -20.80
N ALA A 964 -17.85 -1.73 -19.86
CA ALA A 964 -19.25 -1.41 -20.13
C ALA A 964 -19.45 0.03 -20.67
N SER A 965 -18.67 1.01 -20.20
CA SER A 965 -18.73 2.39 -20.72
C SER A 965 -17.98 2.59 -22.05
N ALA A 966 -17.00 1.74 -22.35
CA ALA A 966 -16.20 1.80 -23.57
C ALA A 966 -16.85 1.08 -24.76
N PHE A 967 -17.60 -0.01 -24.51
CA PHE A 967 -18.23 -0.83 -25.54
C PHE A 967 -19.76 -1.00 -25.38
N PRO A 968 -20.53 0.08 -25.15
CA PRO A 968 -21.96 0.01 -24.80
C PRO A 968 -22.88 -0.47 -25.94
N GLN A 969 -22.35 -0.73 -27.15
CA GLN A 969 -23.08 -1.33 -28.27
C GLN A 969 -22.63 -2.76 -28.60
N ASP A 970 -21.43 -3.17 -28.16
CA ASP A 970 -20.86 -4.50 -28.42
C ASP A 970 -20.96 -5.44 -27.20
N VAL A 971 -21.20 -4.90 -26.01
CA VAL A 971 -21.21 -5.63 -24.74
C VAL A 971 -22.56 -5.44 -24.03
N GLU A 972 -23.40 -6.48 -24.08
CA GLU A 972 -24.71 -6.52 -23.40
C GLU A 972 -24.58 -6.56 -21.87
N TYR A 973 -23.55 -7.27 -21.35
CA TYR A 973 -23.31 -7.42 -19.92
C TYR A 973 -21.84 -7.70 -19.60
N VAL A 974 -21.39 -7.29 -18.41
CA VAL A 974 -20.07 -7.60 -17.84
C VAL A 974 -20.28 -8.14 -16.42
N SER A 975 -19.92 -9.41 -16.19
CA SER A 975 -19.92 -10.01 -14.85
C SER A 975 -18.59 -9.82 -14.12
N GLU A 976 -18.65 -9.68 -12.81
CA GLU A 976 -17.49 -9.59 -11.91
C GLU A 976 -17.38 -10.87 -11.08
N VAL A 977 -16.65 -11.86 -11.59
CA VAL A 977 -16.45 -13.14 -10.89
C VAL A 977 -15.38 -12.99 -9.80
N ILE A 978 -15.82 -12.89 -8.53
CA ILE A 978 -14.95 -12.65 -7.38
C ILE A 978 -14.54 -13.97 -6.74
N PHE A 979 -13.23 -14.21 -6.63
CA PHE A 979 -12.67 -15.35 -5.90
C PHE A 979 -12.07 -14.87 -4.57
N TYR A 980 -12.71 -15.21 -3.45
CA TYR A 980 -12.13 -15.01 -2.13
C TYR A 980 -11.51 -16.31 -1.64
N TYR A 981 -10.17 -16.32 -1.54
CA TYR A 981 -9.42 -17.39 -0.88
C TYR A 981 -9.01 -16.91 0.51
N PRO A 982 -9.38 -17.61 1.60
CA PRO A 982 -8.97 -17.26 2.95
C PRO A 982 -7.51 -17.69 3.21
N PHE A 983 -6.57 -16.94 2.62
CA PHE A 983 -5.13 -17.14 2.86
C PHE A 983 -4.78 -16.98 4.35
N GLY A 984 -3.89 -17.84 4.85
CA GLY A 984 -3.44 -17.88 6.24
C GLY A 984 -4.48 -18.24 7.32
N GLN A 985 -5.78 -18.17 7.02
CA GLN A 985 -6.85 -18.34 7.99
C GLN A 985 -7.81 -19.44 7.55
N ASN A 986 -7.66 -20.64 8.11
CA ASN A 986 -8.65 -21.70 7.97
C ASN A 986 -9.98 -21.25 8.62
N ILE A 987 -10.91 -20.70 7.84
CA ILE A 987 -12.21 -20.21 8.34
C ILE A 987 -13.04 -21.40 8.82
N GLU A 988 -13.06 -21.62 10.13
CA GLU A 988 -13.82 -22.67 10.80
C GLU A 988 -15.30 -22.26 10.94
N ILE A 989 -16.10 -22.58 9.92
CA ILE A 989 -17.53 -22.30 9.92
C ILE A 989 -18.31 -23.19 10.91
N ALA A 990 -17.78 -24.36 11.27
CA ALA A 990 -18.42 -25.28 12.21
C ALA A 990 -17.43 -26.30 12.83
N ARG A 991 -17.91 -27.16 13.74
CA ARG A 991 -17.19 -28.36 14.20
C ARG A 991 -18.07 -29.60 14.20
N THR A 992 -17.50 -30.75 13.85
CA THR A 992 -18.19 -32.05 13.97
C THR A 992 -18.52 -32.36 15.43
N LYS A 993 -19.42 -33.33 15.67
CA LYS A 993 -19.72 -33.85 17.03
C LYS A 993 -18.52 -34.48 17.76
N LYS A 994 -17.36 -34.65 17.09
CA LYS A 994 -16.09 -35.07 17.70
C LYS A 994 -15.16 -33.88 18.02
N GLY A 995 -15.55 -32.65 17.67
CA GLY A 995 -14.74 -31.45 17.81
C GLY A 995 -13.76 -31.22 16.66
N GLU A 996 -13.86 -31.93 15.53
CA GLU A 996 -13.02 -31.68 14.35
C GLU A 996 -13.52 -30.42 13.61
N PRO A 997 -12.65 -29.52 13.14
CA PRO A 997 -13.08 -28.31 12.42
C PRO A 997 -13.65 -28.62 11.03
N ILE A 998 -14.66 -27.86 10.64
CA ILE A 998 -15.22 -27.81 9.28
C ILE A 998 -14.84 -26.44 8.72
N THR A 999 -14.10 -26.43 7.62
CA THR A 999 -13.48 -25.23 7.03
C THR A 999 -13.87 -25.03 5.58
N ILE A 1000 -13.72 -23.81 5.06
CA ILE A 1000 -13.90 -23.47 3.64
C ILE A 1000 -12.58 -23.08 2.99
N ASP A 1001 -12.29 -23.67 1.83
CA ASP A 1001 -11.03 -23.43 1.08
C ASP A 1001 -11.11 -22.20 0.14
N ALA A 1002 -12.32 -21.80 -0.24
CA ALA A 1002 -12.61 -20.64 -1.09
C ALA A 1002 -14.10 -20.25 -0.99
N VAL A 1003 -14.41 -19.00 -1.34
CA VAL A 1003 -15.76 -18.50 -1.64
C VAL A 1003 -15.75 -17.92 -3.06
N LEU A 1004 -16.79 -18.23 -3.83
CA LEU A 1004 -17.03 -17.68 -5.16
C LEU A 1004 -18.20 -16.69 -5.08
N GLY A 1005 -17.93 -15.42 -5.35
CA GLY A 1005 -18.98 -14.43 -5.60
C GLY A 1005 -19.52 -14.59 -7.02
N LEU A 1006 -20.85 -14.64 -7.12
CA LEU A 1006 -21.62 -14.67 -8.37
C LEU A 1006 -22.60 -13.49 -8.36
N ASP A 1007 -22.87 -12.93 -9.53
CA ASP A 1007 -23.94 -11.95 -9.70
C ASP A 1007 -25.28 -12.68 -9.91
N PRO A 1008 -26.44 -12.14 -9.46
CA PRO A 1008 -27.76 -12.63 -9.85
C PRO A 1008 -27.92 -12.88 -11.36
N ARG A 1009 -27.30 -12.05 -12.22
CA ARG A 1009 -27.35 -12.20 -13.69
C ARG A 1009 -26.47 -13.32 -14.23
N ASP A 1010 -25.55 -13.90 -13.47
CA ASP A 1010 -24.79 -15.07 -13.93
C ASP A 1010 -25.72 -16.25 -14.25
N PHE A 1011 -26.86 -16.33 -13.56
CA PHE A 1011 -27.92 -17.32 -13.82
C PHE A 1011 -28.75 -17.01 -15.09
N GLU A 1012 -28.66 -15.81 -15.65
CA GLU A 1012 -29.29 -15.42 -16.91
C GLU A 1012 -28.35 -15.64 -18.11
N VAL A 1013 -27.05 -15.38 -17.94
CA VAL A 1013 -26.06 -15.33 -19.03
C VAL A 1013 -25.17 -16.57 -19.16
N ILE A 1014 -24.97 -17.37 -18.11
CA ILE A 1014 -24.17 -18.60 -18.18
C ILE A 1014 -25.10 -19.77 -18.52
N PRO A 1015 -24.97 -20.43 -19.70
CA PRO A 1015 -25.93 -21.45 -20.14
C PRO A 1015 -26.09 -22.61 -19.16
N ALA A 1016 -24.99 -23.05 -18.53
CA ALA A 1016 -25.03 -24.11 -17.51
C ALA A 1016 -25.83 -23.73 -16.26
N LEU A 1017 -25.81 -22.45 -15.83
CA LEU A 1017 -26.62 -21.99 -14.70
C LEU A 1017 -28.09 -21.75 -15.08
N ARG A 1018 -28.35 -21.36 -16.33
CA ARG A 1018 -29.70 -21.10 -16.85
C ARG A 1018 -30.47 -22.37 -17.21
N GLU A 1019 -29.84 -23.31 -17.88
CA GLU A 1019 -30.49 -24.42 -18.58
C GLU A 1019 -30.30 -25.77 -17.87
N ASP A 1020 -29.23 -25.93 -17.09
CA ASP A 1020 -28.93 -27.14 -16.31
C ASP A 1020 -29.11 -26.93 -14.78
N PHE A 1021 -29.86 -25.91 -14.35
CA PHE A 1021 -30.05 -25.58 -12.93
C PHE A 1021 -30.50 -26.81 -12.11
N GLU A 1022 -31.54 -27.52 -12.55
CA GLU A 1022 -32.06 -28.74 -11.92
C GLU A 1022 -31.10 -29.95 -11.95
N ALA A 1023 -30.00 -29.87 -12.71
CA ALA A 1023 -28.94 -30.89 -12.75
C ALA A 1023 -27.69 -30.50 -11.93
N LEU A 1024 -27.52 -29.22 -11.61
CA LEU A 1024 -26.43 -28.69 -10.79
C LEU A 1024 -26.81 -28.50 -9.32
N PHE A 1025 -28.09 -28.20 -9.05
CA PHE A 1025 -28.59 -27.85 -7.73
C PHE A 1025 -29.61 -28.88 -7.20
N VAL A 1026 -29.87 -28.84 -5.88
CA VAL A 1026 -30.81 -29.75 -5.21
C VAL A 1026 -32.24 -29.18 -5.33
N GLU A 1027 -33.24 -30.04 -5.54
CA GLU A 1027 -34.67 -29.68 -5.55
C GLU A 1027 -35.04 -28.68 -4.45
N GLY A 1028 -35.67 -27.56 -4.83
CA GLY A 1028 -35.99 -26.44 -3.95
C GLY A 1028 -34.91 -25.35 -3.83
N SER A 1029 -33.78 -25.49 -4.51
CA SER A 1029 -32.80 -24.39 -4.70
C SER A 1029 -33.35 -23.33 -5.65
N ARG A 1030 -32.81 -22.11 -5.61
CA ARG A 1030 -33.10 -21.03 -6.59
C ARG A 1030 -31.85 -20.18 -6.89
N PRO A 1031 -31.83 -19.40 -7.99
CA PRO A 1031 -30.87 -18.32 -8.19
C PRO A 1031 -30.87 -17.29 -7.04
N PHE A 1032 -29.82 -16.45 -6.98
CA PHE A 1032 -29.84 -15.25 -6.15
C PHE A 1032 -30.77 -14.20 -6.75
N GLU A 1033 -31.56 -13.52 -5.92
CA GLU A 1033 -32.56 -12.52 -6.34
C GLU A 1033 -31.98 -11.09 -6.36
N SER A 1034 -30.97 -10.81 -5.54
CA SER A 1034 -30.30 -9.50 -5.47
C SER A 1034 -28.84 -9.63 -5.05
N ARG A 1035 -28.05 -8.56 -5.23
CA ARG A 1035 -26.64 -8.50 -4.79
C ARG A 1035 -26.50 -8.40 -3.27
N ASP A 1036 -27.55 -7.94 -2.59
CA ASP A 1036 -27.59 -7.69 -1.15
C ASP A 1036 -28.17 -8.87 -0.36
N GLU A 1037 -28.39 -10.01 -1.03
CA GLU A 1037 -28.97 -11.21 -0.45
C GLU A 1037 -27.95 -11.98 0.40
N LEU A 1038 -28.22 -12.18 1.68
CA LEU A 1038 -27.39 -12.95 2.61
C LEU A 1038 -27.55 -14.49 2.44
N ALA A 1039 -27.43 -14.96 1.21
CA ALA A 1039 -27.54 -16.37 0.82
C ALA A 1039 -26.19 -16.93 0.30
N CYS A 1040 -26.07 -18.26 0.25
CA CYS A 1040 -24.89 -18.92 -0.32
C CYS A 1040 -25.21 -20.28 -0.93
N ILE A 1041 -24.41 -20.69 -1.92
CA ILE A 1041 -24.44 -22.03 -2.50
C ILE A 1041 -23.42 -22.90 -1.76
N LEU A 1042 -23.87 -24.03 -1.22
CA LEU A 1042 -23.05 -24.96 -0.46
C LEU A 1042 -22.95 -26.32 -1.16
N PRO A 1043 -21.76 -26.93 -1.30
CA PRO A 1043 -21.62 -28.31 -1.77
C PRO A 1043 -22.40 -29.28 -0.86
N ILE A 1044 -23.04 -30.29 -1.45
CA ILE A 1044 -23.87 -31.27 -0.71
C ILE A 1044 -23.07 -31.93 0.42
N GLN A 1045 -21.79 -32.22 0.19
CA GLN A 1045 -20.88 -32.80 1.19
C GLN A 1045 -20.67 -31.86 2.39
N LEU A 1046 -20.65 -30.55 2.17
CA LEU A 1046 -20.55 -29.54 3.23
C LEU A 1046 -21.87 -29.41 3.98
N VAL A 1047 -23.01 -29.45 3.28
CA VAL A 1047 -24.35 -29.51 3.89
C VAL A 1047 -24.49 -30.73 4.80
N GLU A 1048 -24.00 -31.90 4.38
CA GLU A 1048 -23.94 -33.10 5.21
C GLU A 1048 -23.03 -32.93 6.43
N GLN A 1049 -21.84 -32.33 6.29
CA GLN A 1049 -20.95 -32.06 7.42
C GLN A 1049 -21.58 -31.10 8.44
N LEU A 1050 -22.24 -30.03 7.99
CA LEU A 1050 -22.94 -29.05 8.82
C LEU A 1050 -24.15 -29.68 9.54
N ARG A 1051 -24.98 -30.47 8.86
CA ARG A 1051 -26.09 -31.21 9.48
C ARG A 1051 -25.58 -32.27 10.47
N ASN A 1052 -24.44 -32.92 10.19
CA ASN A 1052 -23.79 -33.84 11.14
C ASN A 1052 -23.21 -33.12 12.36
N ALA A 1053 -22.71 -31.89 12.21
CA ALA A 1053 -22.35 -30.99 13.31
C ALA A 1053 -23.56 -30.54 14.15
N GLY A 1054 -24.77 -30.58 13.58
CA GLY A 1054 -26.02 -30.17 14.24
C GLY A 1054 -26.53 -28.79 13.83
N ILE A 1055 -26.02 -28.24 12.73
CA ILE A 1055 -26.49 -26.98 12.14
C ILE A 1055 -27.66 -27.29 11.20
N ASP A 1056 -28.77 -26.57 11.37
CA ASP A 1056 -29.94 -26.66 10.51
C ASP A 1056 -29.71 -25.89 9.20
N VAL A 1057 -29.26 -26.60 8.17
CA VAL A 1057 -29.09 -26.02 6.83
C VAL A 1057 -30.39 -26.18 6.05
N LYS A 1058 -31.11 -25.06 5.86
CA LYS A 1058 -32.29 -24.96 5.01
C LYS A 1058 -31.90 -24.84 3.53
N ILE A 1059 -32.85 -25.14 2.64
CA ILE A 1059 -32.72 -24.98 1.18
C ILE A 1059 -33.90 -24.12 0.73
N GLY A 1060 -33.65 -23.12 -0.12
CA GLY A 1060 -34.70 -22.29 -0.74
C GLY A 1060 -35.39 -21.28 0.17
N SER A 1061 -34.88 -20.99 1.36
CA SER A 1061 -35.46 -20.01 2.29
C SER A 1061 -34.55 -18.81 2.52
N THR A 1062 -35.14 -17.62 2.44
CA THR A 1062 -34.73 -16.46 3.25
C THR A 1062 -35.01 -16.70 4.74
#